data_AF-A0A916PYW1-F1
#
_entry.id   AF-A0A916PYW1-F1
#
_cell.length_a   1.000
_cell.length_b   1.000
_cell.length_c   1.000
_cell.angle_alpha   90.00
_cell.angle_beta   90.00
_cell.angle_gamma   90.00
#
_symmetry.space_group_name_H-M   'P 1'
#
loop_
_entity.id
_entity.type
_entity.pdbx_description
1 polymer ?
#
loop_
_entity_poly.entity_id
_entity_poly.type
_entity_poly.pdbx_seq_one_letter_code
_entity_poly.pdbx_strand_id
1 'polypeptide(L)'
;MLDLDKIAEINLPAPHALIYTDWTVIEPHFEPAQLRARETVFTIGNGYLGTRGSFEEGYPKALPTTLISGLYDDIPLVYTELANCPDWLSMVVTIDGERFGLDSGEILQYERQLDLRHGVLRRSLRWRSPIGNTVDIKFERFASLADQQVLASICHVTPVDFSGKIEVNSSINDYPDNQGFDHWEHLDRGDTEHGVWLQVRTRSTEIELSMAAKMTAIGIAASSQINSPDRPSIRFTFLARQGDTITVEKLVAVFTSQEVKQPVQSAQAKLADLPSYGVLLAAHQQAWDKVWAQSDIEIEGDLKAQLAVRYSMFQLFIGACAEDAPVADPASPNNIPDSIAAKTLSGLGYRGHIFWDTEIFILPFFTLTQPTIARSLLSYRHDTLAGARRKAFHSGYNGAMFAWESAATGDEMTPKWSIQSDPYAEPVRIWCRDREIHISADIAYAVWQYWQATGDDIWMRDCGAEVVIDTAIFWLSRVEWNDRQKRYELCNAIGADEYHEQVNNNAFTNRMVQWHLEKAIAVYEWLQHKFPDRAIALAQELKLTPERLASLHTTMSQIYIPSTANPELIEQFDGFFQLKDINLSDYEPRTRSIQAILGMEETNHTQVLKQPDVLMLLYLMRDTPEFSFDSLQKNWNYYAPRTDIIYGSSLGASVHSILAANLGEDNAYKYFMQAALIDLQDTFGNTADGIHAASAGGVWQSVVFGFGGIQLKDDGPVAKPHLPANWTRLKFKLHWRGTWHNFDLTPDARAPEIKGFIFDLDGVLTDTAEWHYRAWQRLADEEGLPFDRNANEALRGVSRKESLLLIVGKKHYSESALQEMMERKNRYYLASLQSITPKDLLPGSVELLTKIRKAGLKIAIGSASKNARTVIEKLGLADRVDAIADGDSVAPPKPAPDLFLYAAAQLGLTPAHCVVVEDAAVGIEAAIAAGMRTIGLGPVERFGGSAHLVLPNLMGVHLSDLQTQLGKSLAEL
;
A
#
# COMPACT_ATOMS: atom_id res chain seq x y z
N MET A 1 -5.76 -14.51 50.37
CA MET A 1 -5.75 -13.12 49.87
C MET A 1 -4.45 -12.94 49.10
N LEU A 2 -4.51 -13.27 47.81
CA LEU A 2 -3.49 -12.92 46.83
C LEU A 2 -4.02 -11.68 46.12
N ASP A 3 -3.14 -10.71 45.94
CA ASP A 3 -3.41 -9.36 45.48
C ASP A 3 -3.90 -9.38 44.02
N LEU A 4 -5.20 -9.13 43.82
CA LEU A 4 -5.89 -9.16 42.52
C LEU A 4 -5.58 -7.91 41.66
N ASP A 5 -4.87 -6.92 42.21
CA ASP A 5 -4.58 -5.65 41.55
C ASP A 5 -3.33 -5.70 40.65
N LYS A 6 -2.72 -6.87 40.43
CA LYS A 6 -1.57 -7.06 39.52
C LYS A 6 -1.84 -7.91 38.27
N ILE A 7 -3.12 -8.15 37.92
CA ILE A 7 -3.52 -8.76 36.64
C ILE A 7 -4.36 -7.77 35.80
N ALA A 8 -4.00 -6.48 35.85
CA ALA A 8 -4.64 -5.43 35.06
C ALA A 8 -3.61 -4.77 34.12
N GLU A 9 -3.06 -5.54 33.19
CA GLU A 9 -2.46 -5.03 31.94
C GLU A 9 -2.25 -6.16 30.92
N ILE A 10 -3.25 -7.04 30.78
CA ILE A 10 -3.51 -7.66 29.49
C ILE A 10 -4.54 -6.72 28.86
N ASN A 11 -4.14 -6.01 27.81
CA ASN A 11 -5.05 -5.22 26.97
C ASN A 11 -6.13 -6.14 26.39
N LEU A 12 -7.19 -6.39 27.16
CA LEU A 12 -8.42 -6.92 26.61
C LEU A 12 -8.99 -5.82 25.72
N PRO A 13 -9.29 -6.11 24.44
CA PRO A 13 -9.92 -5.13 23.57
C PRO A 13 -11.23 -4.63 24.20
N ALA A 14 -11.63 -3.40 23.87
CA ALA A 14 -12.90 -2.84 24.31
C ALA A 14 -14.03 -3.87 24.10
N PRO A 15 -15.01 -4.00 25.00
CA PRO A 15 -15.99 -5.11 25.06
C PRO A 15 -16.88 -5.29 23.82
N HIS A 16 -16.68 -4.51 22.75
CA HIS A 16 -17.45 -4.48 21.51
C HIS A 16 -16.56 -4.51 20.24
N ALA A 17 -15.24 -4.71 20.37
CA ALA A 17 -14.33 -4.76 19.23
C ALA A 17 -14.34 -6.12 18.52
N LEU A 18 -14.09 -6.12 17.21
CA LEU A 18 -13.79 -7.35 16.47
C LEU A 18 -12.51 -8.00 17.01
N ILE A 19 -12.50 -9.32 17.01
CA ILE A 19 -11.31 -10.13 17.29
C ILE A 19 -10.72 -10.60 15.97
N TYR A 20 -9.40 -10.53 15.88
CA TYR A 20 -8.64 -10.87 14.67
C TYR A 20 -7.73 -12.06 14.97
N THR A 21 -7.82 -13.11 14.16
CA THR A 21 -6.84 -14.20 14.11
C THR A 21 -6.00 -14.09 12.83
N ASP A 22 -5.30 -15.14 12.43
CA ASP A 22 -4.49 -15.13 11.21
C ASP A 22 -5.34 -15.02 9.92
N TRP A 23 -6.54 -15.61 9.93
CA TRP A 23 -7.44 -15.71 8.78
C TRP A 23 -8.91 -15.38 9.09
N THR A 24 -9.24 -15.07 10.35
CA THR A 24 -10.64 -14.95 10.77
C THR A 24 -10.92 -13.59 11.40
N VAL A 25 -11.99 -12.96 10.92
CA VAL A 25 -12.61 -11.80 11.57
C VAL A 25 -13.78 -12.30 12.42
N ILE A 26 -13.78 -12.00 13.71
CA ILE A 26 -14.77 -12.49 14.67
C ILE A 26 -15.50 -11.34 15.33
N GLU A 27 -16.83 -11.38 15.29
CA GLU A 27 -17.73 -10.53 16.06
C GLU A 27 -18.30 -11.35 17.22
N PRO A 28 -17.78 -11.16 18.46
CA PRO A 28 -18.17 -11.98 19.61
C PRO A 28 -19.51 -11.55 20.24
N HIS A 29 -20.02 -10.37 19.88
CA HIS A 29 -21.28 -9.83 20.42
C HIS A 29 -22.03 -9.08 19.33
N PHE A 30 -23.36 -9.20 19.34
CA PHE A 30 -24.21 -8.43 18.43
C PHE A 30 -24.35 -6.99 18.92
N GLU A 31 -24.01 -6.02 18.07
CA GLU A 31 -24.17 -4.58 18.35
C GLU A 31 -25.11 -3.92 17.32
N PRO A 32 -26.36 -3.60 17.69
CA PRO A 32 -27.35 -3.02 16.77
C PRO A 32 -26.91 -1.70 16.12
N ALA A 33 -26.10 -0.89 16.82
CA ALA A 33 -25.61 0.39 16.30
C ALA A 33 -24.64 0.22 15.12
N GLN A 34 -23.94 -0.92 15.05
CA GLN A 34 -22.95 -1.24 14.03
C GLN A 34 -23.50 -2.16 12.94
N LEU A 35 -24.80 -2.48 12.96
CA LEU A 35 -25.43 -3.48 12.08
C LEU A 35 -25.01 -3.34 10.62
N ARG A 36 -25.19 -2.17 10.02
CA ARG A 36 -24.94 -1.96 8.58
C ARG A 36 -23.45 -1.93 8.23
N ALA A 37 -22.61 -1.37 9.10
CA ALA A 37 -21.17 -1.46 8.91
C ALA A 37 -20.70 -2.92 8.98
N ARG A 38 -21.24 -3.70 9.92
CA ARG A 38 -20.91 -5.12 10.06
C ARG A 38 -21.47 -5.97 8.93
N GLU A 39 -22.65 -5.67 8.40
CA GLU A 39 -23.14 -6.29 7.16
C GLU A 39 -22.14 -6.12 6.01
N THR A 40 -21.56 -4.94 5.84
CA THR A 40 -20.47 -4.72 4.89
C THR A 40 -19.24 -5.56 5.23
N VAL A 41 -18.77 -5.50 6.48
CA VAL A 41 -17.52 -6.17 6.90
C VAL A 41 -17.57 -7.68 6.63
N PHE A 42 -18.72 -8.29 6.85
CA PHE A 42 -18.97 -9.71 6.71
C PHE A 42 -19.54 -10.11 5.32
N THR A 43 -19.36 -9.25 4.30
CA THR A 43 -19.71 -9.57 2.91
C THR A 43 -18.90 -10.78 2.42
N ILE A 44 -19.57 -11.68 1.69
CA ILE A 44 -18.96 -12.79 0.97
C ILE A 44 -19.32 -12.68 -0.52
N GLY A 45 -18.53 -13.28 -1.39
CA GLY A 45 -18.78 -13.26 -2.83
C GLY A 45 -17.80 -14.15 -3.58
N ASN A 46 -17.89 -14.12 -4.91
CA ASN A 46 -17.12 -14.98 -5.80
C ASN A 46 -16.71 -14.28 -7.11
N GLY A 47 -16.72 -12.94 -7.12
CA GLY A 47 -16.38 -12.12 -8.28
C GLY A 47 -17.55 -11.89 -9.23
N TYR A 48 -18.42 -12.89 -9.40
CA TYR A 48 -19.67 -12.74 -10.16
C TYR A 48 -20.74 -12.01 -9.34
N LEU A 49 -20.89 -12.41 -8.07
CA LEU A 49 -21.81 -11.77 -7.14
C LEU A 49 -21.17 -11.53 -5.76
N GLY A 50 -21.69 -10.53 -5.06
CA GLY A 50 -21.40 -10.24 -3.66
C GLY A 50 -22.70 -10.17 -2.85
N THR A 51 -22.68 -10.70 -1.64
CA THR A 51 -23.83 -10.66 -0.72
C THR A 51 -23.40 -10.26 0.68
N ARG A 52 -24.08 -9.26 1.23
CA ARG A 52 -23.75 -8.67 2.53
C ARG A 52 -23.90 -9.71 3.65
N GLY A 53 -23.19 -9.48 4.74
CA GLY A 53 -23.22 -10.29 5.96
C GLY A 53 -24.53 -10.25 6.76
N SER A 54 -25.67 -9.90 6.15
CA SER A 54 -26.97 -9.80 6.81
C SER A 54 -27.46 -11.13 7.37
N PHE A 55 -28.32 -11.09 8.39
CA PHE A 55 -28.76 -12.30 9.10
C PHE A 55 -29.84 -13.07 8.34
N GLU A 56 -29.79 -14.40 8.41
CA GLU A 56 -30.69 -15.33 7.72
C GLU A 56 -32.17 -15.13 8.10
N GLU A 57 -32.43 -14.77 9.35
CA GLU A 57 -33.76 -14.50 9.88
C GLU A 57 -34.25 -13.07 9.59
N GLY A 58 -33.35 -12.16 9.16
CA GLY A 58 -33.59 -10.73 9.02
C GLY A 58 -33.59 -9.97 10.35
N TYR A 59 -33.43 -8.64 10.30
CA TYR A 59 -33.44 -7.78 11.49
C TYR A 59 -33.97 -6.37 11.17
N PRO A 60 -34.65 -5.67 12.10
CA PRO A 60 -35.10 -4.30 11.84
C PRO A 60 -33.95 -3.36 11.47
N LYS A 61 -34.10 -2.59 10.38
CA LYS A 61 -33.08 -1.68 9.80
C LYS A 61 -31.89 -2.34 9.10
N ALA A 62 -31.85 -3.68 9.03
CA ALA A 62 -30.91 -4.40 8.18
C ALA A 62 -31.03 -3.93 6.73
N LEU A 63 -29.92 -4.01 6.00
CA LEU A 63 -29.89 -3.73 4.57
C LEU A 63 -29.32 -4.96 3.85
N PRO A 64 -30.12 -6.03 3.70
CA PRO A 64 -29.71 -7.19 2.92
C PRO A 64 -29.52 -6.76 1.46
N THR A 65 -28.32 -6.97 0.95
CA THR A 65 -27.98 -6.63 -0.43
C THR A 65 -27.21 -7.78 -1.06
N THR A 66 -27.65 -8.18 -2.24
CA THR A 66 -26.91 -9.07 -3.14
C THR A 66 -26.75 -8.36 -4.48
N LEU A 67 -25.52 -8.17 -4.94
CA LEU A 67 -25.21 -7.49 -6.19
C LEU A 67 -24.53 -8.47 -7.14
N ILE A 68 -24.90 -8.42 -8.41
CA ILE A 68 -24.24 -9.15 -9.50
C ILE A 68 -23.51 -8.13 -10.35
N SER A 69 -22.27 -8.44 -10.73
CA SER A 69 -21.50 -7.49 -11.52
C SER A 69 -22.09 -7.28 -12.90
N GLY A 70 -22.07 -6.04 -13.38
CA GLY A 70 -22.68 -5.66 -14.67
C GLY A 70 -24.22 -5.62 -14.69
N LEU A 71 -24.91 -5.99 -13.61
CA LEU A 71 -26.37 -5.96 -13.52
C LEU A 71 -26.86 -4.57 -13.08
N TYR A 72 -26.77 -3.63 -14.01
CA TYR A 72 -27.28 -2.27 -13.84
C TYR A 72 -28.72 -2.13 -14.32
N ASP A 73 -29.46 -1.22 -13.70
CA ASP A 73 -30.76 -0.76 -14.18
C ASP A 73 -30.90 0.75 -13.96
N ASP A 74 -31.77 1.38 -14.77
CA ASP A 74 -32.00 2.81 -14.70
C ASP A 74 -33.21 3.12 -13.81
N ILE A 75 -33.06 4.10 -12.93
CA ILE A 75 -34.21 4.75 -12.30
C ILE A 75 -34.60 5.92 -13.21
N PRO A 76 -35.83 5.92 -13.78
CA PRO A 76 -36.28 7.00 -14.64
C PRO A 76 -36.09 8.36 -13.95
N LEU A 77 -35.38 9.28 -14.61
CA LEU A 77 -35.10 10.66 -14.21
C LEU A 77 -33.95 10.90 -13.20
N VAL A 78 -33.25 9.86 -12.71
CA VAL A 78 -32.27 10.07 -11.62
C VAL A 78 -30.86 9.51 -11.90
N TYR A 79 -30.69 8.20 -12.03
CA TYR A 79 -29.38 7.56 -12.20
C TYR A 79 -29.48 6.08 -12.61
N THR A 80 -28.42 5.58 -13.24
CA THR A 80 -28.13 4.14 -13.40
C THR A 80 -27.45 3.65 -12.12
N GLU A 81 -27.78 2.44 -11.65
CA GLU A 81 -27.11 1.82 -10.50
C GLU A 81 -27.19 0.29 -10.55
N LEU A 82 -26.33 -0.40 -9.79
CA LEU A 82 -26.46 -1.85 -9.61
C LEU A 82 -27.78 -2.19 -8.90
N ALA A 83 -28.55 -3.09 -9.48
CA ALA A 83 -29.82 -3.52 -8.88
C ALA A 83 -29.57 -4.56 -7.77
N ASN A 84 -30.09 -4.31 -6.58
CA ASN A 84 -30.11 -5.27 -5.48
C ASN A 84 -30.98 -6.47 -5.89
N CYS A 85 -30.37 -7.64 -5.95
CA CYS A 85 -31.03 -8.86 -6.38
C CYS A 85 -32.00 -9.39 -5.31
N PRO A 86 -32.98 -10.22 -5.71
CA PRO A 86 -33.83 -10.95 -4.77
C PRO A 86 -33.04 -11.61 -3.62
N ASP A 87 -33.52 -11.48 -2.39
CA ASP A 87 -32.80 -11.97 -1.21
C ASP A 87 -32.92 -13.49 -1.09
N TRP A 88 -31.78 -14.17 -1.25
CA TRP A 88 -31.63 -15.61 -1.15
C TRP A 88 -31.29 -16.08 0.28
N LEU A 89 -30.99 -15.19 1.23
CA LEU A 89 -30.45 -15.57 2.54
C LEU A 89 -31.50 -16.18 3.48
N SER A 90 -32.78 -15.87 3.27
CA SER A 90 -33.86 -16.17 4.20
C SER A 90 -33.86 -17.65 4.66
N MET A 91 -33.65 -17.85 5.97
CA MET A 91 -33.86 -19.09 6.72
C MET A 91 -34.34 -18.75 8.14
N VAL A 92 -35.65 -18.81 8.34
CA VAL A 92 -36.31 -18.47 9.59
C VAL A 92 -36.56 -19.72 10.41
N VAL A 93 -36.08 -19.73 11.65
CA VAL A 93 -36.32 -20.81 12.63
C VAL A 93 -37.47 -20.41 13.56
N THR A 94 -38.42 -21.31 13.76
CA THR A 94 -39.55 -21.14 14.70
C THR A 94 -39.58 -22.32 15.68
N ILE A 95 -39.68 -22.03 16.98
CA ILE A 95 -39.66 -22.99 18.08
C ILE A 95 -41.01 -22.94 18.81
N ASP A 96 -41.83 -24.01 18.72
CA ASP A 96 -43.17 -24.07 19.32
C ASP A 96 -44.06 -22.84 19.05
N GLY A 97 -43.91 -22.24 17.86
CA GLY A 97 -44.64 -21.04 17.44
C GLY A 97 -43.89 -19.71 17.65
N GLU A 98 -42.80 -19.70 18.42
CA GLU A 98 -41.96 -18.52 18.64
C GLU A 98 -40.87 -18.40 17.56
N ARG A 99 -40.89 -17.31 16.79
CA ARG A 99 -39.88 -17.02 15.78
C ARG A 99 -38.57 -16.58 16.44
N PHE A 100 -37.47 -17.20 16.06
CA PHE A 100 -36.13 -16.73 16.40
C PHE A 100 -35.86 -15.36 15.75
N GLY A 101 -35.36 -14.42 16.55
CA GLY A 101 -34.90 -13.10 16.12
C GLY A 101 -33.92 -12.53 17.15
N LEU A 102 -33.02 -11.64 16.72
CA LEU A 102 -32.12 -10.92 17.64
C LEU A 102 -32.83 -9.76 18.37
N ASP A 103 -34.03 -9.41 17.93
CA ASP A 103 -34.93 -8.41 18.53
C ASP A 103 -36.01 -9.03 19.43
N SER A 104 -36.02 -10.35 19.59
CA SER A 104 -36.95 -11.11 20.44
C SER A 104 -36.23 -12.16 21.29
N GLY A 105 -36.80 -12.54 22.44
CA GLY A 105 -36.18 -13.50 23.35
C GLY A 105 -34.89 -12.98 24.01
N GLU A 106 -34.01 -13.90 24.43
CA GLU A 106 -32.76 -13.60 25.12
C GLU A 106 -31.57 -14.28 24.42
N ILE A 107 -30.55 -13.50 24.04
CA ILE A 107 -29.31 -13.99 23.45
C ILE A 107 -28.35 -14.37 24.59
N LEU A 108 -28.12 -15.66 24.79
CA LEU A 108 -27.25 -16.18 25.84
C LEU A 108 -25.79 -16.27 25.39
N GLN A 109 -25.57 -16.58 24.11
CA GLN A 109 -24.26 -16.61 23.45
C GLN A 109 -24.43 -16.19 21.99
N TYR A 110 -23.44 -15.51 21.44
CA TYR A 110 -23.42 -15.07 20.05
C TYR A 110 -21.98 -15.07 19.55
N GLU A 111 -21.78 -15.44 18.29
CA GLU A 111 -20.53 -15.26 17.59
C GLU A 111 -20.78 -15.29 16.08
N ARG A 112 -20.21 -14.34 15.33
CA ARG A 112 -20.17 -14.38 13.87
C ARG A 112 -18.72 -14.32 13.40
N GLN A 113 -18.35 -15.18 12.44
CA GLN A 113 -16.98 -15.33 11.96
C GLN A 113 -16.93 -15.31 10.43
N LEU A 114 -16.05 -14.50 9.85
CA LEU A 114 -15.67 -14.58 8.44
C LEU A 114 -14.30 -15.25 8.33
N ASP A 115 -14.26 -16.42 7.70
CA ASP A 115 -13.04 -17.11 7.33
C ASP A 115 -12.56 -16.59 5.97
N LEU A 116 -11.51 -15.75 5.98
CA LEU A 116 -10.93 -15.15 4.79
C LEU A 116 -10.18 -16.16 3.92
N ARG A 117 -9.70 -17.25 4.53
CA ARG A 117 -8.94 -18.29 3.82
C ARG A 117 -9.84 -19.01 2.81
N HIS A 118 -11.10 -19.20 3.18
CA HIS A 118 -12.04 -19.97 2.38
C HIS A 118 -13.33 -19.23 2.03
N GLY A 119 -13.47 -17.95 2.36
CA GLY A 119 -14.67 -17.16 2.05
C GLY A 119 -15.96 -17.69 2.67
N VAL A 120 -15.89 -18.27 3.87
CA VAL A 120 -17.04 -18.86 4.57
C VAL A 120 -17.48 -17.96 5.73
N LEU A 121 -18.77 -17.60 5.74
CA LEU A 121 -19.39 -16.88 6.84
C LEU A 121 -20.11 -17.86 7.77
N ARG A 122 -19.79 -17.81 9.06
CA ARG A 122 -20.38 -18.64 10.12
C ARG A 122 -21.03 -17.77 11.17
N ARG A 123 -22.15 -18.22 11.73
CA ARG A 123 -22.76 -17.60 12.90
C ARG A 123 -23.26 -18.68 13.85
N SER A 124 -22.86 -18.60 15.11
CA SER A 124 -23.29 -19.50 16.18
C SER A 124 -23.94 -18.70 17.29
N LEU A 125 -25.07 -19.17 17.80
CA LEU A 125 -25.76 -18.49 18.89
C LEU A 125 -26.53 -19.48 19.76
N ARG A 126 -26.64 -19.13 21.04
CA ARG A 126 -27.55 -19.77 21.99
C ARG A 126 -28.64 -18.78 22.33
N TRP A 127 -29.88 -19.12 22.00
CA TRP A 127 -31.03 -18.25 22.17
C TRP A 127 -32.06 -18.91 23.07
N ARG A 128 -32.65 -18.12 23.96
CA ARG A 128 -33.81 -18.51 24.76
C ARG A 128 -35.04 -17.76 24.26
N SER A 129 -36.04 -18.53 23.84
CA SER A 129 -37.32 -18.00 23.38
C SER A 129 -38.09 -17.26 24.48
N PRO A 130 -39.07 -16.39 24.14
CA PRO A 130 -39.93 -15.73 25.11
C PRO A 130 -40.68 -16.69 26.06
N ILE A 131 -40.94 -17.93 25.61
CA ILE A 131 -41.61 -18.97 26.41
C ILE A 131 -40.63 -19.82 27.25
N GLY A 132 -39.32 -19.54 27.18
CA GLY A 132 -38.29 -20.16 28.02
C GLY A 132 -37.53 -21.33 27.41
N ASN A 133 -37.89 -21.79 26.21
CA ASN A 133 -37.15 -22.85 25.50
C ASN A 133 -35.80 -22.34 24.99
N THR A 134 -34.72 -23.05 25.31
CA THR A 134 -33.34 -22.72 24.90
C THR A 134 -32.89 -23.59 23.72
N VAL A 135 -32.28 -22.97 22.72
CA VAL A 135 -31.81 -23.63 21.49
C VAL A 135 -30.42 -23.12 21.08
N ASP A 136 -29.59 -24.04 20.58
CA ASP A 136 -28.35 -23.71 19.87
C ASP A 136 -28.61 -23.68 18.37
N ILE A 137 -28.29 -22.56 17.73
CA ILE A 137 -28.45 -22.36 16.28
C ILE A 137 -27.09 -22.05 15.67
N LYS A 138 -26.76 -22.73 14.57
CA LYS A 138 -25.55 -22.46 13.78
C LYS A 138 -25.89 -22.32 12.31
N PHE A 139 -25.37 -21.26 11.69
CA PHE A 139 -25.44 -21.00 10.27
C PHE A 139 -24.03 -21.03 9.67
N GLU A 140 -23.89 -21.60 8.48
CA GLU A 140 -22.68 -21.51 7.67
C GLU A 140 -23.07 -21.31 6.20
N ARG A 141 -22.47 -20.32 5.54
CA ARG A 141 -22.78 -20.02 4.13
C ARG A 141 -21.57 -19.53 3.34
N PHE A 142 -21.61 -19.74 2.03
CA PHE A 142 -20.61 -19.26 1.10
C PHE A 142 -21.21 -19.01 -0.29
N ALA A 143 -20.57 -18.11 -1.05
CA ALA A 143 -20.76 -17.96 -2.49
C ALA A 143 -19.67 -18.76 -3.20
N SER A 144 -20.03 -19.72 -4.03
CA SER A 144 -19.06 -20.68 -4.56
C SER A 144 -18.10 -20.01 -5.54
N LEU A 145 -16.82 -19.95 -5.16
CA LEU A 145 -15.73 -19.59 -6.05
C LEU A 145 -15.43 -20.66 -7.12
N ALA A 146 -15.80 -21.92 -6.88
CA ALA A 146 -15.59 -23.01 -7.85
C ALA A 146 -16.68 -23.05 -8.95
N ASP A 147 -17.82 -22.39 -8.69
CA ASP A 147 -19.00 -22.41 -9.55
C ASP A 147 -19.81 -21.15 -9.28
N GLN A 148 -19.58 -20.11 -10.09
CA GLN A 148 -19.98 -18.73 -9.78
C GLN A 148 -21.49 -18.53 -9.64
N GLN A 149 -22.28 -19.39 -10.29
CA GLN A 149 -23.75 -19.37 -10.23
C GLN A 149 -24.33 -20.05 -8.97
N VAL A 150 -23.49 -20.58 -8.06
CA VAL A 150 -23.94 -21.40 -6.92
C VAL A 150 -23.72 -20.71 -5.58
N LEU A 151 -24.79 -20.67 -4.78
CA LEU A 151 -24.81 -20.20 -3.39
C LEU A 151 -25.25 -21.35 -2.48
N ALA A 152 -24.62 -21.47 -1.32
CA ALA A 152 -24.89 -22.55 -0.40
C ALA A 152 -24.96 -22.05 1.04
N SER A 153 -25.92 -22.57 1.80
CA SER A 153 -26.07 -22.29 3.22
C SER A 153 -26.59 -23.53 3.96
N ILE A 154 -26.15 -23.71 5.19
CA ILE A 154 -26.56 -24.81 6.07
C ILE A 154 -26.94 -24.25 7.45
N CYS A 155 -28.00 -24.80 8.03
CA CYS A 155 -28.50 -24.45 9.35
C CYS A 155 -28.56 -25.69 10.24
N HIS A 156 -28.00 -25.59 11.44
CA HIS A 156 -28.11 -26.58 12.50
C HIS A 156 -28.92 -26.01 13.67
N VAL A 157 -29.89 -26.77 14.16
CA VAL A 157 -30.74 -26.37 15.30
C VAL A 157 -30.76 -27.51 16.32
N THR A 158 -30.36 -27.22 17.56
CA THR A 158 -30.30 -28.22 18.65
C THR A 158 -31.08 -27.74 19.88
N PRO A 159 -32.20 -28.39 20.25
CA PRO A 159 -32.92 -28.10 21.51
C PRO A 159 -32.04 -28.40 22.72
N VAL A 160 -31.88 -27.45 23.64
CA VAL A 160 -30.99 -27.60 24.80
C VAL A 160 -31.72 -28.16 26.01
N ASP A 161 -32.93 -27.68 26.28
CA ASP A 161 -33.70 -27.96 27.51
C ASP A 161 -35.16 -28.33 27.26
N PHE A 162 -35.55 -28.53 25.99
CA PHE A 162 -36.93 -28.84 25.61
C PHE A 162 -37.01 -29.92 24.52
N SER A 163 -38.22 -30.45 24.31
CA SER A 163 -38.59 -31.30 23.17
C SER A 163 -39.88 -30.76 22.60
N GLY A 164 -39.94 -30.54 21.28
CA GLY A 164 -41.04 -29.77 20.70
C GLY A 164 -40.97 -29.68 19.19
N LYS A 165 -41.84 -28.82 18.65
CA LYS A 165 -41.95 -28.55 17.22
C LYS A 165 -40.90 -27.51 16.82
N ILE A 166 -40.11 -27.85 15.80
CA ILE A 166 -39.18 -26.91 15.16
C ILE A 166 -39.54 -26.78 13.70
N GLU A 167 -39.66 -25.55 13.22
CA GLU A 167 -39.88 -25.24 11.81
C GLU A 167 -38.69 -24.45 11.27
N VAL A 168 -38.20 -24.85 10.10
CA VAL A 168 -37.22 -24.08 9.32
C VAL A 168 -37.89 -23.69 8.01
N ASN A 169 -38.10 -22.39 7.84
CA ASN A 169 -38.78 -21.82 6.68
C ASN A 169 -37.83 -20.93 5.88
N SER A 170 -37.66 -21.23 4.61
CA SER A 170 -36.81 -20.48 3.69
C SER A 170 -37.66 -19.89 2.57
N SER A 171 -37.24 -18.75 2.06
CA SER A 171 -37.87 -18.14 0.89
C SER A 171 -36.83 -17.44 0.02
N ILE A 172 -37.27 -16.99 -1.16
CA ILE A 172 -36.59 -15.96 -1.95
C ILE A 172 -37.42 -14.67 -1.76
N ASN A 173 -36.82 -13.58 -1.31
CA ASN A 173 -37.52 -12.28 -1.25
C ASN A 173 -37.53 -11.66 -2.63
N ASP A 174 -38.71 -11.41 -3.18
CA ASP A 174 -38.87 -10.89 -4.54
C ASP A 174 -38.95 -9.36 -4.58
N TYR A 175 -38.97 -8.67 -3.43
CA TYR A 175 -38.96 -7.20 -3.33
C TYR A 175 -37.70 -6.68 -2.61
N PRO A 176 -36.53 -6.68 -3.29
CA PRO A 176 -35.31 -6.11 -2.75
C PRO A 176 -35.37 -4.57 -2.77
N ASP A 177 -34.84 -3.93 -1.73
CA ASP A 177 -34.83 -2.47 -1.60
C ASP A 177 -33.51 -1.89 -2.12
N ASN A 178 -33.58 -0.98 -3.09
CA ASN A 178 -32.50 -0.09 -3.53
C ASN A 178 -32.73 1.30 -2.91
N GLN A 179 -32.69 1.40 -1.59
CA GLN A 179 -32.86 2.67 -0.85
C GLN A 179 -34.14 3.46 -1.21
N GLY A 180 -35.25 2.75 -1.45
CA GLY A 180 -36.56 3.32 -1.78
C GLY A 180 -36.96 3.15 -3.25
N PHE A 181 -36.12 2.55 -4.09
CA PHE A 181 -36.41 2.26 -5.49
C PHE A 181 -36.55 0.77 -5.76
N ASP A 182 -37.50 0.43 -6.61
CA ASP A 182 -37.76 -0.94 -7.06
C ASP A 182 -37.36 -1.09 -8.53
N HIS A 183 -36.33 -1.89 -8.76
CA HIS A 183 -35.78 -2.16 -10.09
C HIS A 183 -36.42 -3.36 -10.79
N TRP A 184 -37.32 -4.10 -10.14
CA TRP A 184 -37.73 -5.40 -10.63
C TRP A 184 -39.20 -5.44 -11.03
N GLU A 185 -39.46 -6.05 -12.18
CA GLU A 185 -40.76 -6.56 -12.57
C GLU A 185 -40.82 -8.07 -12.34
N HIS A 186 -41.86 -8.54 -11.67
CA HIS A 186 -42.09 -9.97 -11.50
C HIS A 186 -42.62 -10.58 -12.79
N LEU A 187 -41.94 -11.61 -13.30
CA LEU A 187 -42.37 -12.32 -14.50
C LEU A 187 -43.09 -13.63 -14.16
N ASP A 188 -42.43 -14.52 -13.43
CA ASP A 188 -42.97 -15.84 -13.13
C ASP A 188 -42.34 -16.45 -11.86
N ARG A 189 -42.99 -17.46 -11.30
CA ARG A 189 -42.54 -18.19 -10.11
C ARG A 189 -43.17 -19.57 -10.08
N GLY A 190 -42.50 -20.55 -9.47
CA GLY A 190 -43.07 -21.88 -9.38
C GLY A 190 -42.30 -22.82 -8.46
N ASP A 191 -42.79 -24.05 -8.42
CA ASP A 191 -42.18 -25.19 -7.74
C ASP A 191 -41.45 -26.12 -8.70
N THR A 192 -40.55 -26.91 -8.12
CA THR A 192 -39.92 -28.09 -8.72
C THR A 192 -40.14 -29.26 -7.77
N GLU A 193 -39.72 -30.48 -8.13
CA GLU A 193 -39.89 -31.67 -7.27
C GLU A 193 -39.38 -31.48 -5.83
N HIS A 194 -38.31 -30.69 -5.65
CA HIS A 194 -37.64 -30.49 -4.35
C HIS A 194 -37.31 -29.03 -4.02
N GLY A 195 -37.90 -28.08 -4.73
CA GLY A 195 -37.47 -26.69 -4.66
C GLY A 195 -38.48 -25.69 -5.20
N VAL A 196 -38.07 -24.44 -5.22
CA VAL A 196 -38.82 -23.31 -5.75
C VAL A 196 -37.94 -22.45 -6.65
N TRP A 197 -38.54 -21.65 -7.50
CA TRP A 197 -37.82 -20.70 -8.33
C TRP A 197 -38.59 -19.39 -8.51
N LEU A 198 -37.84 -18.33 -8.82
CA LEU A 198 -38.33 -16.99 -9.08
C LEU A 198 -37.69 -16.48 -10.38
N GLN A 199 -38.46 -15.77 -11.20
CA GLN A 199 -37.99 -15.01 -12.34
C GLN A 199 -38.46 -13.56 -12.22
N VAL A 200 -37.50 -12.65 -12.30
CA VAL A 200 -37.71 -11.21 -12.31
C VAL A 200 -36.99 -10.61 -13.51
N ARG A 201 -37.35 -9.38 -13.86
CA ARG A 201 -36.71 -8.62 -14.95
C ARG A 201 -36.46 -7.17 -14.51
N THR A 202 -35.31 -6.62 -14.83
CA THR A 202 -35.04 -5.21 -14.57
C THR A 202 -35.97 -4.31 -15.39
N ARG A 203 -36.37 -3.16 -14.86
CA ARG A 203 -37.45 -2.35 -15.44
C ARG A 203 -37.04 -1.60 -16.71
N SER A 204 -35.81 -1.09 -16.76
CA SER A 204 -35.33 -0.26 -17.87
C SER A 204 -34.36 -1.01 -18.78
N THR A 205 -33.47 -1.83 -18.21
CA THR A 205 -32.50 -2.61 -19.00
C THR A 205 -33.04 -3.96 -19.48
N GLU A 206 -34.22 -4.37 -19.01
CA GLU A 206 -34.91 -5.62 -19.39
C GLU A 206 -34.08 -6.91 -19.21
N ILE A 207 -33.10 -6.90 -18.30
CA ILE A 207 -32.29 -8.05 -17.93
C ILE A 207 -33.12 -8.98 -17.06
N GLU A 208 -33.30 -10.22 -17.48
CA GLU A 208 -33.97 -11.24 -16.69
C GLU A 208 -33.00 -11.89 -15.71
N LEU A 209 -33.45 -12.11 -14.47
CA LEU A 209 -32.73 -12.85 -13.45
C LEU A 209 -33.62 -13.99 -12.95
N SER A 210 -33.05 -15.18 -12.85
CA SER A 210 -33.69 -16.32 -12.22
C SER A 210 -32.89 -16.88 -11.06
N MET A 211 -33.57 -17.15 -9.94
CA MET A 211 -33.04 -17.89 -8.82
C MET A 211 -33.86 -19.16 -8.59
N ALA A 212 -33.20 -20.30 -8.52
CA ALA A 212 -33.82 -21.57 -8.13
C ALA A 212 -33.19 -22.05 -6.83
N ALA A 213 -34.01 -22.42 -5.84
CA ALA A 213 -33.58 -22.85 -4.52
C ALA A 213 -34.16 -24.23 -4.16
N LYS A 214 -33.31 -25.12 -3.62
CA LYS A 214 -33.74 -26.40 -3.00
C LYS A 214 -33.34 -26.44 -1.55
N MET A 215 -34.09 -27.18 -0.74
CA MET A 215 -33.71 -27.49 0.63
C MET A 215 -33.69 -28.98 0.88
N THR A 216 -32.79 -29.43 1.75
CA THR A 216 -32.65 -30.83 2.13
C THR A 216 -32.50 -30.95 3.64
N ALA A 217 -33.34 -31.77 4.26
CA ALA A 217 -33.23 -32.11 5.67
C ALA A 217 -32.36 -33.36 5.85
N ILE A 218 -31.41 -33.32 6.79
CA ILE A 218 -30.46 -34.40 7.05
C ILE A 218 -30.69 -34.97 8.45
N GLY A 219 -30.67 -36.30 8.56
CA GLY A 219 -30.77 -37.04 9.81
C GLY A 219 -32.21 -37.26 10.26
N ILE A 220 -32.87 -36.22 10.77
CA ILE A 220 -34.20 -36.33 11.39
C ILE A 220 -35.29 -36.24 10.32
N ALA A 221 -36.27 -37.15 10.40
CA ALA A 221 -37.42 -37.13 9.49
C ALA A 221 -38.21 -35.83 9.66
N ALA A 222 -38.51 -35.19 8.52
CA ALA A 222 -39.24 -33.93 8.46
C ALA A 222 -40.43 -34.06 7.52
N SER A 223 -41.51 -33.33 7.80
CA SER A 223 -42.52 -33.06 6.77
C SER A 223 -42.13 -31.79 6.02
N SER A 224 -42.21 -31.82 4.68
CA SER A 224 -41.97 -30.65 3.83
C SER A 224 -43.26 -30.04 3.31
N GLN A 225 -43.29 -28.72 3.19
CA GLN A 225 -44.35 -27.97 2.51
C GLN A 225 -43.70 -26.95 1.57
N ILE A 226 -44.20 -26.89 0.33
CA ILE A 226 -43.81 -25.89 -0.67
C ILE A 226 -44.98 -24.94 -0.86
N ASN A 227 -44.70 -23.63 -0.88
CA ASN A 227 -45.69 -22.59 -1.13
C ASN A 227 -45.13 -21.60 -2.16
N SER A 228 -45.78 -21.51 -3.32
CA SER A 228 -45.31 -20.75 -4.49
C SER A 228 -46.20 -19.55 -4.89
N PRO A 229 -47.54 -19.52 -4.66
CA PRO A 229 -48.40 -18.45 -5.18
C PRO A 229 -48.03 -17.03 -4.75
N ASP A 230 -47.70 -16.82 -3.48
CA ASP A 230 -47.37 -15.48 -2.97
C ASP A 230 -45.87 -15.24 -2.95
N ARG A 231 -45.14 -15.97 -2.10
CA ARG A 231 -43.68 -15.89 -1.99
C ARG A 231 -43.10 -17.31 -2.06
N PRO A 232 -42.26 -17.62 -3.07
CA PRO A 232 -41.68 -18.94 -3.21
C PRO A 232 -40.92 -19.34 -1.94
N SER A 233 -41.44 -20.36 -1.25
CA SER A 233 -40.97 -20.77 0.06
C SER A 233 -41.06 -22.27 0.29
N ILE A 234 -40.13 -22.76 1.10
CA ILE A 234 -40.01 -24.17 1.49
C ILE A 234 -39.94 -24.21 3.01
N ARG A 235 -40.79 -25.04 3.62
CA ARG A 235 -40.84 -25.25 5.06
C ARG A 235 -40.59 -26.71 5.39
N PHE A 236 -39.64 -26.96 6.29
CA PHE A 236 -39.51 -28.23 6.99
C PHE A 236 -40.03 -28.11 8.42
N THR A 237 -40.79 -29.11 8.84
CA THR A 237 -41.28 -29.24 10.23
C THR A 237 -40.73 -30.52 10.84
N PHE A 238 -40.14 -30.38 12.02
CA PHE A 238 -39.52 -31.45 12.79
C PHE A 238 -40.20 -31.58 14.16
N LEU A 239 -40.24 -32.82 14.66
CA LEU A 239 -40.52 -33.12 16.06
C LEU A 239 -39.22 -33.58 16.71
N ALA A 240 -38.49 -32.64 17.33
CA ALA A 240 -37.16 -32.90 17.88
C ALA A 240 -37.20 -33.13 19.39
N ARG A 241 -36.33 -34.00 19.87
CA ARG A 241 -36.09 -34.22 21.29
C ARG A 241 -34.93 -33.35 21.77
N GLN A 242 -34.84 -33.19 23.08
CA GLN A 242 -33.69 -32.55 23.71
C GLN A 242 -32.39 -33.21 23.25
N GLY A 243 -31.43 -32.41 22.78
CA GLY A 243 -30.14 -32.86 22.28
C GLY A 243 -30.11 -33.37 20.83
N ASP A 244 -31.27 -33.49 20.16
CA ASP A 244 -31.31 -33.81 18.73
C ASP A 244 -30.79 -32.62 17.91
N THR A 245 -29.90 -32.86 16.94
CA THR A 245 -29.46 -31.80 16.00
C THR A 245 -30.18 -31.96 14.66
N ILE A 246 -31.09 -31.04 14.37
CA ILE A 246 -31.69 -30.88 13.04
C ILE A 246 -30.66 -30.20 12.13
N THR A 247 -30.51 -30.69 10.90
CA THR A 247 -29.67 -30.07 9.88
C THR A 247 -30.46 -29.84 8.61
N VAL A 248 -30.39 -28.62 8.08
CA VAL A 248 -31.08 -28.20 6.87
C VAL A 248 -30.09 -27.52 5.93
N GLU A 249 -29.90 -28.07 4.74
CA GLU A 249 -29.14 -27.47 3.65
C GLU A 249 -30.07 -26.65 2.76
N LYS A 250 -29.60 -25.48 2.30
CA LYS A 250 -30.22 -24.65 1.27
C LYS A 250 -29.18 -24.40 0.17
N LEU A 251 -29.51 -24.82 -1.04
CA LEU A 251 -28.68 -24.58 -2.22
C LEU A 251 -29.46 -23.72 -3.21
N VAL A 252 -28.79 -22.74 -3.81
CA VAL A 252 -29.39 -21.80 -4.76
C VAL A 252 -28.52 -21.72 -6.02
N ALA A 253 -29.17 -21.75 -7.19
CA ALA A 253 -28.56 -21.47 -8.48
C ALA A 253 -29.11 -20.14 -9.02
N VAL A 254 -28.24 -19.28 -9.54
CA VAL A 254 -28.56 -17.94 -10.05
C VAL A 254 -28.08 -17.80 -11.49
N PHE A 255 -28.92 -17.29 -12.39
CA PHE A 255 -28.57 -17.00 -13.77
C PHE A 255 -29.24 -15.72 -14.25
N THR A 256 -28.55 -15.01 -15.15
CA THR A 256 -29.09 -13.83 -15.84
C THR A 256 -29.28 -14.08 -17.34
N SER A 257 -30.09 -13.25 -17.99
CA SER A 257 -30.22 -13.23 -19.45
C SER A 257 -28.97 -12.72 -20.17
N GLN A 258 -27.99 -12.15 -19.44
CA GLN A 258 -26.69 -11.74 -19.99
C GLN A 258 -25.79 -12.95 -20.23
N GLU A 259 -25.94 -14.03 -19.45
CA GLU A 259 -25.15 -15.26 -19.59
C GLU A 259 -25.84 -16.31 -20.47
N VAL A 260 -27.16 -16.43 -20.31
CA VAL A 260 -27.93 -17.53 -20.90
C VAL A 260 -29.26 -17.04 -21.49
N LYS A 261 -29.68 -17.63 -22.61
CA LYS A 261 -30.96 -17.28 -23.26
C LYS A 261 -32.19 -17.69 -22.47
N GLN A 262 -32.04 -18.64 -21.55
CA GLN A 262 -33.12 -19.29 -20.82
C GLN A 262 -32.74 -19.41 -19.34
N PRO A 263 -32.81 -18.30 -18.57
CA PRO A 263 -32.33 -18.26 -17.18
C PRO A 263 -33.07 -19.24 -16.27
N VAL A 264 -34.39 -19.36 -16.39
CA VAL A 264 -35.20 -20.27 -15.56
C VAL A 264 -34.81 -21.73 -15.77
N GLN A 265 -34.74 -22.18 -17.03
CA GLN A 265 -34.36 -23.56 -17.34
C GLN A 265 -32.93 -23.85 -16.88
N SER A 266 -32.01 -22.89 -17.04
CA SER A 266 -30.61 -23.04 -16.63
C SER A 266 -30.48 -23.14 -15.11
N ALA A 267 -31.17 -22.29 -14.35
CA ALA A 267 -31.19 -22.33 -12.90
C ALA A 267 -31.78 -23.65 -12.36
N GLN A 268 -32.90 -24.10 -12.93
CA GLN A 268 -33.54 -25.37 -12.54
C GLN A 268 -32.66 -26.58 -12.85
N ALA A 269 -32.10 -26.66 -14.06
CA ALA A 269 -31.23 -27.76 -14.47
C ALA A 269 -29.96 -27.82 -13.60
N LYS A 270 -29.32 -26.67 -13.37
CA LYS A 270 -28.17 -26.56 -12.49
C LYS A 270 -28.50 -27.06 -11.09
N LEU A 271 -29.60 -26.58 -10.51
CA LEU A 271 -30.04 -26.94 -9.16
C LEU A 271 -30.30 -28.45 -9.01
N ALA A 272 -30.87 -29.09 -10.02
CA ALA A 272 -31.13 -30.53 -10.03
C ALA A 272 -29.83 -31.35 -9.93
N ASP A 273 -28.76 -30.90 -10.59
CA ASP A 273 -27.47 -31.59 -10.65
C ASP A 273 -26.51 -31.24 -9.50
N LEU A 274 -26.83 -30.23 -8.67
CA LEU A 274 -25.95 -29.83 -7.56
C LEU A 274 -25.78 -30.96 -6.53
N PRO A 275 -24.53 -31.31 -6.16
CA PRO A 275 -24.26 -32.27 -5.09
C PRO A 275 -24.58 -31.67 -3.71
N SER A 276 -24.39 -32.46 -2.65
CA SER A 276 -24.57 -32.01 -1.26
C SER A 276 -23.69 -30.83 -0.89
N TYR A 277 -24.09 -30.06 0.12
CA TYR A 277 -23.33 -28.93 0.67
C TYR A 277 -21.84 -29.25 0.90
N GLY A 278 -21.53 -30.39 1.53
CA GLY A 278 -20.14 -30.75 1.85
C GLY A 278 -19.22 -30.94 0.63
N VAL A 279 -19.77 -31.39 -0.50
CA VAL A 279 -19.00 -31.53 -1.76
C VAL A 279 -18.75 -30.16 -2.38
N LEU A 280 -19.76 -29.28 -2.36
CA LEU A 280 -19.64 -27.90 -2.85
C LEU A 280 -18.62 -27.11 -2.01
N LEU A 281 -18.65 -27.26 -0.67
CA LEU A 281 -17.72 -26.60 0.23
C LEU A 281 -16.28 -27.05 -0.03
N ALA A 282 -16.04 -28.34 -0.24
CA ALA A 282 -14.71 -28.86 -0.56
C ALA A 282 -14.16 -28.28 -1.88
N ALA A 283 -15.00 -28.22 -2.93
CA ALA A 283 -14.62 -27.61 -4.20
C ALA A 283 -14.33 -26.10 -4.05
N HIS A 284 -15.17 -25.40 -3.28
CA HIS A 284 -14.99 -23.99 -2.96
C HIS A 284 -13.67 -23.70 -2.23
N GLN A 285 -13.35 -24.48 -1.19
CA GLN A 285 -12.10 -24.36 -0.44
C GLN A 285 -10.87 -24.59 -1.33
N GLN A 286 -10.93 -25.59 -2.21
CA GLN A 286 -9.86 -25.85 -3.18
C GLN A 286 -9.68 -24.70 -4.18
N ALA A 287 -10.75 -24.04 -4.59
CA ALA A 287 -10.66 -22.86 -5.45
C ALA A 287 -9.97 -21.70 -4.72
N TRP A 288 -10.31 -21.47 -3.45
CA TRP A 288 -9.65 -20.45 -2.62
C TRP A 288 -8.18 -20.75 -2.35
N ASP A 289 -7.82 -22.01 -2.06
CA ASP A 289 -6.42 -22.40 -1.86
C ASP A 289 -5.56 -22.07 -3.09
N LYS A 290 -6.11 -22.19 -4.31
CA LYS A 290 -5.41 -21.80 -5.55
C LYS A 290 -5.19 -20.28 -5.63
N VAL A 291 -6.20 -19.49 -5.28
CA VAL A 291 -6.10 -18.02 -5.27
C VAL A 291 -5.05 -17.57 -4.25
N TRP A 292 -5.13 -18.04 -3.01
CA TRP A 292 -4.18 -17.67 -1.96
C TRP A 292 -2.76 -18.17 -2.24
N ALA A 293 -2.61 -19.35 -2.84
CA ALA A 293 -1.31 -19.84 -3.26
C ALA A 293 -0.60 -18.91 -4.24
N GLN A 294 -1.32 -18.07 -4.99
CA GLN A 294 -0.78 -17.11 -5.96
C GLN A 294 -0.57 -15.72 -5.39
N SER A 295 -1.31 -15.35 -4.35
CA SER A 295 -1.45 -13.94 -3.97
C SER A 295 -1.11 -13.62 -2.51
N ASP A 296 -1.08 -14.60 -1.59
CA ASP A 296 -0.94 -14.33 -0.15
C ASP A 296 0.32 -13.51 0.20
N ILE A 297 0.18 -12.72 1.26
CA ILE A 297 1.25 -11.94 1.88
C ILE A 297 1.38 -12.43 3.32
N GLU A 298 2.55 -12.92 3.69
CA GLU A 298 2.89 -13.32 5.06
C GLU A 298 3.64 -12.16 5.76
N ILE A 299 3.11 -11.69 6.90
CA ILE A 299 3.69 -10.66 7.77
C ILE A 299 3.89 -11.29 9.16
N GLU A 300 5.15 -11.47 9.57
CA GLU A 300 5.47 -12.02 10.88
C GLU A 300 5.79 -10.91 11.89
N GLY A 301 5.30 -11.05 13.13
CA GLY A 301 5.49 -10.07 14.21
C GLY A 301 4.31 -9.10 14.40
N ASP A 302 3.32 -9.12 13.49
CA ASP A 302 2.16 -8.23 13.53
C ASP A 302 0.89 -8.90 12.99
N LEU A 303 0.17 -9.58 13.89
CA LEU A 303 -1.07 -10.29 13.55
C LEU A 303 -2.18 -9.36 13.03
N LYS A 304 -2.21 -8.12 13.50
CA LYS A 304 -3.26 -7.16 13.11
C LYS A 304 -3.03 -6.68 11.68
N ALA A 305 -1.80 -6.35 11.32
CA ALA A 305 -1.43 -6.03 9.94
C ALA A 305 -1.65 -7.23 9.02
N GLN A 306 -1.24 -8.43 9.44
CA GLN A 306 -1.43 -9.67 8.69
C GLN A 306 -2.89 -9.88 8.29
N LEU A 307 -3.81 -9.83 9.26
CA LEU A 307 -5.23 -9.98 8.98
C LEU A 307 -5.74 -8.83 8.11
N ALA A 308 -5.40 -7.58 8.42
CA ALA A 308 -5.93 -6.43 7.69
C ALA A 308 -5.55 -6.47 6.19
N VAL A 309 -4.33 -6.89 5.86
CA VAL A 309 -3.89 -7.07 4.46
C VAL A 309 -4.67 -8.20 3.78
N ARG A 310 -4.79 -9.36 4.42
CA ARG A 310 -5.60 -10.48 3.88
C ARG A 310 -7.07 -10.10 3.72
N TYR A 311 -7.62 -9.31 4.64
CA TYR A 311 -8.97 -8.80 4.56
C TYR A 311 -9.17 -7.90 3.35
N SER A 312 -8.28 -6.92 3.13
CA SER A 312 -8.30 -6.07 1.93
C SER A 312 -8.23 -6.89 0.65
N MET A 313 -7.31 -7.86 0.57
CA MET A 313 -7.18 -8.73 -0.61
C MET A 313 -8.42 -9.60 -0.82
N PHE A 314 -8.97 -10.18 0.25
CA PHE A 314 -10.20 -10.96 0.20
C PHE A 314 -11.37 -10.15 -0.38
N GLN A 315 -11.56 -8.91 0.09
CA GLN A 315 -12.63 -8.04 -0.41
C GLN A 315 -12.45 -7.68 -1.90
N LEU A 316 -11.21 -7.54 -2.38
CA LEU A 316 -10.95 -7.36 -3.82
C LEU A 316 -11.28 -8.63 -4.61
N PHE A 317 -10.88 -9.81 -4.14
CA PHE A 317 -11.17 -11.07 -4.84
C PHE A 317 -12.66 -11.36 -5.00
N ILE A 318 -13.45 -11.10 -3.95
CA ILE A 318 -14.89 -11.37 -4.02
C ILE A 318 -15.65 -10.37 -4.90
N GLY A 319 -15.01 -9.24 -5.27
CA GLY A 319 -15.55 -8.22 -6.17
C GLY A 319 -14.98 -8.26 -7.59
N ALA A 320 -14.19 -9.27 -7.95
CA ALA A 320 -13.53 -9.37 -9.25
C ALA A 320 -13.82 -10.72 -9.94
N CYS A 321 -14.46 -10.70 -11.10
CA CYS A 321 -14.72 -11.93 -11.85
C CYS A 321 -13.46 -12.42 -12.59
N ALA A 322 -13.14 -13.70 -12.42
CA ALA A 322 -12.05 -14.40 -13.11
C ALA A 322 -12.60 -15.27 -14.23
N GLU A 323 -13.09 -14.67 -15.32
CA GLU A 323 -13.37 -15.47 -16.52
C GLU A 323 -12.10 -15.66 -17.35
N ASP A 324 -11.65 -16.92 -17.46
CA ASP A 324 -10.86 -17.42 -18.59
C ASP A 324 -11.75 -17.58 -19.84
N ALA A 325 -12.63 -16.61 -20.12
CA ALA A 325 -13.33 -16.60 -21.39
C ALA A 325 -12.27 -16.36 -22.48
N PRO A 326 -12.06 -17.30 -23.43
CA PRO A 326 -11.26 -17.00 -24.61
C PRO A 326 -11.86 -15.75 -25.24
N VAL A 327 -11.02 -14.78 -25.63
CA VAL A 327 -11.40 -13.53 -26.33
C VAL A 327 -12.60 -13.84 -27.22
N ALA A 328 -13.79 -13.57 -26.70
CA ALA A 328 -15.00 -13.99 -27.36
C ALA A 328 -15.13 -13.08 -28.58
N ASP A 329 -15.67 -13.64 -29.66
CA ASP A 329 -16.15 -12.85 -30.79
C ASP A 329 -16.77 -11.54 -30.27
N PRO A 330 -16.26 -10.35 -30.65
CA PRO A 330 -16.81 -9.07 -30.20
C PRO A 330 -18.28 -8.86 -30.60
N ALA A 331 -18.86 -9.76 -31.40
CA ALA A 331 -20.29 -9.85 -31.67
C ALA A 331 -21.06 -10.79 -30.72
N SER A 332 -20.40 -11.43 -29.74
CA SER A 332 -21.03 -12.32 -28.77
C SER A 332 -21.77 -11.49 -27.70
N PRO A 333 -23.11 -11.60 -27.61
CA PRO A 333 -23.89 -10.90 -26.58
C PRO A 333 -23.69 -11.47 -25.16
N ASN A 334 -22.80 -12.46 -25.00
CA ASN A 334 -22.58 -13.19 -23.75
C ASN A 334 -21.31 -12.77 -22.99
N ASN A 335 -20.63 -11.69 -23.41
CA ASN A 335 -19.50 -11.16 -22.65
C ASN A 335 -20.06 -10.13 -21.67
N ILE A 336 -20.02 -10.40 -20.36
CA ILE A 336 -20.39 -9.40 -19.35
C ILE A 336 -19.16 -8.51 -19.14
N PRO A 337 -19.15 -7.26 -19.64
CA PRO A 337 -18.02 -6.37 -19.40
C PRO A 337 -18.04 -6.02 -17.91
N ASP A 338 -17.03 -6.50 -17.17
CA ASP A 338 -16.99 -6.39 -15.72
C ASP A 338 -15.76 -5.60 -15.27
N SER A 339 -15.97 -4.66 -14.34
CA SER A 339 -14.93 -3.95 -13.64
C SER A 339 -15.36 -3.65 -12.20
N ILE A 340 -14.40 -3.38 -11.32
CA ILE A 340 -14.64 -3.24 -9.89
C ILE A 340 -15.14 -1.84 -9.54
N ALA A 341 -16.32 -1.75 -8.93
CA ALA A 341 -16.87 -0.49 -8.44
C ALA A 341 -16.13 0.03 -7.19
N ALA A 342 -16.26 1.33 -6.90
CA ALA A 342 -15.64 1.97 -5.74
C ALA A 342 -16.01 1.31 -4.39
N LYS A 343 -17.19 0.66 -4.33
CA LYS A 343 -17.69 -0.10 -3.18
C LYS A 343 -17.68 -1.62 -3.34
N THR A 344 -16.93 -2.14 -4.31
CA THR A 344 -16.99 -3.56 -4.74
C THR A 344 -18.44 -4.01 -4.97
N LEU A 345 -18.78 -5.27 -4.68
CA LEU A 345 -20.16 -5.78 -4.65
C LEU A 345 -20.71 -5.85 -3.21
N SER A 346 -20.25 -4.96 -2.33
CA SER A 346 -20.52 -5.02 -0.89
C SER A 346 -21.57 -4.02 -0.39
N GLY A 347 -22.00 -3.08 -1.22
CA GLY A 347 -22.96 -2.04 -0.83
C GLY A 347 -23.37 -1.13 -1.97
N LEU A 348 -24.33 -0.25 -1.68
CA LEU A 348 -24.97 0.63 -2.65
C LEU A 348 -24.28 2.02 -2.75
N GLY A 349 -23.26 2.27 -1.93
CA GLY A 349 -22.47 3.50 -2.01
C GLY A 349 -21.84 3.66 -3.40
N TYR A 350 -21.85 4.88 -3.92
CA TYR A 350 -21.43 5.18 -5.29
C TYR A 350 -22.13 4.34 -6.36
N ARG A 351 -23.28 3.71 -6.07
CA ARG A 351 -24.19 3.07 -7.04
C ARG A 351 -23.60 1.93 -7.86
N GLY A 352 -22.47 1.38 -7.41
CA GLY A 352 -21.70 0.42 -8.19
C GLY A 352 -20.95 1.04 -9.36
N HIS A 353 -20.70 2.35 -9.35
CA HIS A 353 -19.94 3.02 -10.41
C HIS A 353 -18.43 2.77 -10.29
N ILE A 354 -17.80 2.79 -11.46
CA ILE A 354 -16.39 2.49 -11.67
C ILE A 354 -15.64 3.80 -11.94
N PHE A 355 -14.62 4.06 -11.13
CA PHE A 355 -13.78 5.27 -11.14
C PHE A 355 -12.34 4.91 -11.49
N TRP A 356 -11.46 5.92 -11.52
CA TRP A 356 -10.00 5.76 -11.63
C TRP A 356 -9.39 4.89 -10.50
N ASP A 357 -10.12 4.74 -9.39
CA ASP A 357 -9.89 3.79 -8.30
C ASP A 357 -9.48 2.41 -8.82
N THR A 358 -10.18 1.92 -9.85
CA THR A 358 -9.89 0.60 -10.44
C THR A 358 -8.50 0.57 -11.02
N GLU A 359 -8.20 1.48 -11.94
CA GLU A 359 -6.96 1.46 -12.72
C GLU A 359 -5.73 1.78 -11.87
N ILE A 360 -5.85 2.71 -10.91
CA ILE A 360 -4.70 3.20 -10.14
C ILE A 360 -4.50 2.44 -8.83
N PHE A 361 -5.58 2.05 -8.14
CA PHE A 361 -5.46 1.45 -6.81
C PHE A 361 -5.62 -0.06 -6.82
N ILE A 362 -6.51 -0.60 -7.65
CA ILE A 362 -6.88 -2.02 -7.62
C ILE A 362 -6.09 -2.83 -8.64
N LEU A 363 -5.98 -2.33 -9.87
CA LEU A 363 -5.37 -3.05 -11.00
C LEU A 363 -3.92 -3.48 -10.76
N PRO A 364 -3.04 -2.74 -10.05
CA PRO A 364 -1.68 -3.19 -9.78
C PRO A 364 -1.63 -4.54 -9.04
N PHE A 365 -2.57 -4.78 -8.11
CA PHE A 365 -2.68 -6.03 -7.38
C PHE A 365 -2.98 -7.20 -8.33
N PHE A 366 -4.03 -7.08 -9.15
CA PHE A 366 -4.39 -8.13 -10.09
C PHE A 366 -3.35 -8.30 -11.19
N THR A 367 -2.74 -7.21 -11.68
CA THR A 367 -1.71 -7.29 -12.72
C THR A 367 -0.53 -8.17 -12.29
N LEU A 368 -0.15 -8.08 -11.02
CA LEU A 368 1.02 -8.78 -10.47
C LEU A 368 0.66 -10.09 -9.75
N THR A 369 -0.62 -10.46 -9.64
CA THR A 369 -1.03 -11.70 -8.95
C THR A 369 -2.08 -12.53 -9.70
N GLN A 370 -2.99 -11.91 -10.43
CA GLN A 370 -4.01 -12.56 -11.28
C GLN A 370 -4.17 -11.81 -12.62
N PRO A 371 -3.20 -11.89 -13.55
CA PRO A 371 -3.21 -11.11 -14.78
C PRO A 371 -4.47 -11.26 -15.65
N THR A 372 -5.11 -12.44 -15.64
CA THR A 372 -6.38 -12.65 -16.35
C THR A 372 -7.47 -11.71 -15.85
N ILE A 373 -7.58 -11.52 -14.53
CA ILE A 373 -8.54 -10.57 -13.95
C ILE A 373 -8.19 -9.15 -14.38
N ALA A 374 -6.91 -8.75 -14.28
CA ALA A 374 -6.48 -7.42 -14.71
C ALA A 374 -6.80 -7.14 -16.18
N ARG A 375 -6.64 -8.15 -17.05
CA ARG A 375 -7.05 -8.06 -18.45
C ARG A 375 -8.54 -7.79 -18.59
N SER A 376 -9.39 -8.51 -17.87
CA SER A 376 -10.85 -8.31 -17.90
C SER A 376 -11.25 -6.90 -17.46
N LEU A 377 -10.66 -6.39 -16.37
CA LEU A 377 -10.90 -5.02 -15.89
C LEU A 377 -10.53 -3.96 -16.93
N LEU A 378 -9.43 -4.16 -17.68
CA LEU A 378 -9.04 -3.25 -18.75
C LEU A 378 -9.88 -3.44 -20.03
N SER A 379 -10.29 -4.67 -20.35
CA SER A 379 -11.20 -4.95 -21.47
C SER A 379 -12.54 -4.24 -21.28
N TYR A 380 -13.05 -4.12 -20.06
CA TYR A 380 -14.22 -3.27 -19.77
C TYR A 380 -14.05 -1.84 -20.28
N ARG A 381 -12.85 -1.24 -20.16
CA ARG A 381 -12.58 0.12 -20.70
C ARG A 381 -12.56 0.15 -22.23
N HIS A 382 -12.14 -0.93 -22.88
CA HIS A 382 -12.25 -1.05 -24.34
C HIS A 382 -13.72 -1.22 -24.78
N ASP A 383 -14.49 -2.08 -24.11
CA ASP A 383 -15.90 -2.33 -24.40
C ASP A 383 -16.76 -1.05 -24.20
N THR A 384 -16.37 -0.20 -23.25
CA THR A 384 -17.04 1.07 -22.94
C THR A 384 -16.52 2.28 -23.72
N LEU A 385 -15.58 2.09 -24.66
CA LEU A 385 -14.96 3.17 -25.43
C LEU A 385 -15.98 3.98 -26.26
N ALA A 386 -17.07 3.35 -26.69
CA ALA A 386 -18.17 4.02 -27.37
C ALA A 386 -18.83 5.11 -26.49
N GLY A 387 -19.00 4.85 -25.19
CA GLY A 387 -19.50 5.84 -24.22
C GLY A 387 -18.53 7.01 -24.03
N ALA A 388 -17.23 6.70 -23.95
CA ALA A 388 -16.17 7.72 -23.86
C ALA A 388 -16.13 8.65 -25.09
N ARG A 389 -16.32 8.09 -26.30
CA ARG A 389 -16.43 8.87 -27.55
C ARG A 389 -17.66 9.75 -27.58
N ARG A 390 -18.81 9.26 -27.09
CA ARG A 390 -20.05 10.06 -26.97
C ARG A 390 -19.86 11.22 -25.99
N LYS A 391 -19.22 10.99 -24.84
CA LYS A 391 -18.89 12.04 -23.88
C LYS A 391 -18.00 13.11 -24.50
N ALA A 392 -16.90 12.72 -25.16
CA ALA A 392 -16.00 13.65 -25.84
C ALA A 392 -16.75 14.51 -26.85
N PHE A 393 -17.51 13.89 -27.74
CA PHE A 393 -18.30 14.59 -28.76
C PHE A 393 -19.31 15.56 -28.15
N HIS A 394 -20.05 15.14 -27.11
CA HIS A 394 -21.03 15.99 -26.43
C HIS A 394 -20.38 17.21 -25.76
N SER A 395 -19.17 17.04 -25.24
CA SER A 395 -18.37 18.12 -24.64
C SER A 395 -17.60 18.96 -25.67
N GLY A 396 -17.77 18.72 -26.98
CA GLY A 396 -17.10 19.47 -28.05
C GLY A 396 -15.65 19.06 -28.32
N TYR A 397 -15.24 17.89 -27.84
CA TYR A 397 -13.91 17.31 -28.02
C TYR A 397 -13.92 16.16 -29.05
N ASN A 398 -12.72 15.75 -29.47
CA ASN A 398 -12.51 14.58 -30.31
C ASN A 398 -12.03 13.39 -29.47
N GLY A 399 -11.88 12.22 -30.09
CA GLY A 399 -11.31 11.04 -29.45
C GLY A 399 -12.21 10.44 -28.36
N ALA A 400 -11.59 9.77 -27.38
CA ALA A 400 -12.28 9.16 -26.25
C ALA A 400 -12.00 9.94 -24.95
N MET A 401 -13.07 10.42 -24.30
CA MET A 401 -13.03 11.03 -22.97
C MET A 401 -13.80 10.12 -22.02
N PHE A 402 -13.12 9.37 -21.16
CA PHE A 402 -13.80 8.44 -20.26
C PHE A 402 -14.69 9.16 -19.24
N ALA A 403 -15.78 8.48 -18.85
CA ALA A 403 -16.65 8.90 -17.77
C ALA A 403 -15.88 8.92 -16.44
N TRP A 404 -16.15 9.92 -15.58
CA TRP A 404 -15.62 9.94 -14.22
C TRP A 404 -16.25 8.82 -13.38
N GLU A 405 -17.58 8.71 -13.48
CA GLU A 405 -18.36 7.58 -12.98
C GLU A 405 -18.90 6.78 -14.16
N SER A 406 -18.38 5.56 -14.32
CA SER A 406 -18.78 4.65 -15.40
C SER A 406 -19.66 3.51 -14.88
N ALA A 407 -20.61 3.07 -15.70
CA ALA A 407 -21.51 1.93 -15.45
C ALA A 407 -21.55 1.01 -16.68
N ALA A 408 -22.72 0.48 -17.06
CA ALA A 408 -22.85 -0.51 -18.14
C ALA A 408 -22.34 -0.05 -19.53
N THR A 409 -22.58 1.20 -19.93
CA THR A 409 -22.37 1.64 -21.32
C THR A 409 -21.11 2.51 -21.55
N GLY A 410 -20.42 2.87 -20.48
CA GLY A 410 -19.34 3.88 -20.51
C GLY A 410 -19.81 5.32 -20.56
N ASP A 411 -21.12 5.58 -20.59
CA ASP A 411 -21.63 6.95 -20.53
C ASP A 411 -21.42 7.55 -19.13
N GLU A 412 -21.38 8.88 -19.07
CA GLU A 412 -21.10 9.62 -17.86
C GLU A 412 -22.26 9.61 -16.86
N MET A 413 -22.08 8.90 -15.75
CA MET A 413 -23.08 8.71 -14.70
C MET A 413 -22.91 9.64 -13.49
N THR A 414 -21.84 10.44 -13.44
CA THR A 414 -21.60 11.35 -12.31
C THR A 414 -22.78 12.31 -12.18
N PRO A 415 -23.44 12.39 -11.02
CA PRO A 415 -24.57 13.30 -10.83
C PRO A 415 -24.16 14.74 -11.09
N LYS A 416 -25.05 15.54 -11.71
CA LYS A 416 -24.76 16.97 -11.92
C LYS A 416 -24.80 17.77 -10.62
N TRP A 417 -25.63 17.34 -9.68
CA TRP A 417 -25.93 18.07 -8.45
C TRP A 417 -25.92 17.12 -7.25
N SER A 418 -25.34 17.56 -6.14
CA SER A 418 -25.56 16.99 -4.82
C SER A 418 -26.78 17.64 -4.19
N ILE A 419 -27.75 16.82 -3.81
CA ILE A 419 -28.96 17.26 -3.10
C ILE A 419 -28.67 17.08 -1.61
N GLN A 420 -28.65 18.17 -0.86
CA GLN A 420 -28.37 18.12 0.58
C GLN A 420 -29.56 17.52 1.35
N SER A 421 -29.28 17.01 2.54
CA SER A 421 -30.32 16.46 3.44
C SER A 421 -31.31 17.51 3.94
N ASP A 422 -30.92 18.79 3.90
CA ASP A 422 -31.85 19.91 4.12
C ASP A 422 -32.61 20.19 2.81
N PRO A 423 -33.95 19.98 2.77
CA PRO A 423 -34.76 20.19 1.58
C PRO A 423 -34.83 21.65 1.11
N TYR A 424 -34.34 22.60 1.91
CA TYR A 424 -34.29 24.03 1.57
C TYR A 424 -32.88 24.52 1.20
N ALA A 425 -31.86 23.68 1.29
CA ALA A 425 -30.52 24.05 0.87
C ALA A 425 -30.42 24.07 -0.66
N GLU A 426 -29.64 25.01 -1.19
CA GLU A 426 -29.37 25.09 -2.61
C GLU A 426 -28.59 23.85 -3.07
N PRO A 427 -28.97 23.23 -4.21
CA PRO A 427 -28.21 22.13 -4.79
C PRO A 427 -26.78 22.57 -5.09
N VAL A 428 -25.82 21.72 -4.73
CA VAL A 428 -24.39 21.96 -4.99
C VAL A 428 -24.02 21.30 -6.31
N ARG A 429 -23.38 22.06 -7.21
CA ARG A 429 -22.91 21.53 -8.50
C ARG A 429 -21.71 20.60 -8.28
N ILE A 430 -21.76 19.38 -8.83
CA ILE A 430 -20.63 18.41 -8.81
C ILE A 430 -19.81 18.54 -10.10
N TRP A 431 -18.66 19.20 -10.05
CA TRP A 431 -17.89 19.49 -11.26
C TRP A 431 -17.01 18.33 -11.77
N CYS A 432 -16.80 17.28 -10.98
CA CYS A 432 -15.97 16.12 -11.34
C CYS A 432 -16.34 15.54 -12.71
N ARG A 433 -17.65 15.40 -12.96
CA ARG A 433 -18.27 14.99 -14.23
C ARG A 433 -17.59 15.61 -15.47
N ASP A 434 -17.33 16.91 -15.40
CA ASP A 434 -16.93 17.72 -16.55
C ASP A 434 -15.45 18.09 -16.53
N ARG A 435 -14.85 18.19 -15.33
CA ARG A 435 -13.53 18.82 -15.14
C ARG A 435 -12.48 17.91 -14.53
N GLU A 436 -12.85 16.79 -13.91
CA GLU A 436 -11.90 15.80 -13.40
C GLU A 436 -11.57 14.77 -14.49
N ILE A 437 -10.73 15.22 -15.40
CA ILE A 437 -10.54 14.60 -16.71
C ILE A 437 -9.28 13.74 -16.79
N HIS A 438 -8.48 13.71 -15.73
CA HIS A 438 -7.24 12.94 -15.68
C HIS A 438 -7.47 11.43 -15.83
N ILE A 439 -8.67 10.93 -15.52
CA ILE A 439 -9.08 9.52 -15.69
C ILE A 439 -8.73 8.92 -17.06
N SER A 440 -8.79 9.71 -18.14
CA SER A 440 -8.43 9.22 -19.48
C SER A 440 -6.92 8.96 -19.63
N ALA A 441 -6.07 9.72 -18.95
CA ALA A 441 -4.64 9.46 -18.87
C ALA A 441 -4.31 8.33 -17.88
N ASP A 442 -5.09 8.20 -16.80
CA ASP A 442 -4.93 7.11 -15.81
C ASP A 442 -5.22 5.74 -16.42
N ILE A 443 -6.27 5.63 -17.22
CA ILE A 443 -6.60 4.41 -17.96
C ILE A 443 -5.47 4.05 -18.93
N ALA A 444 -4.95 5.02 -19.69
CA ALA A 444 -3.80 4.77 -20.56
C ALA A 444 -2.55 4.36 -19.77
N TYR A 445 -2.34 4.92 -18.58
CA TYR A 445 -1.28 4.51 -17.66
C TYR A 445 -1.44 3.07 -17.21
N ALA A 446 -2.64 2.67 -16.80
CA ALA A 446 -2.94 1.31 -16.40
C ALA A 446 -2.79 0.29 -17.55
N VAL A 447 -3.25 0.63 -18.76
CA VAL A 447 -3.04 -0.19 -19.97
C VAL A 447 -1.55 -0.42 -20.23
N TRP A 448 -0.74 0.64 -20.16
CA TRP A 448 0.71 0.54 -20.33
C TRP A 448 1.35 -0.35 -19.25
N GLN A 449 1.02 -0.13 -17.98
CA GLN A 449 1.61 -0.90 -16.87
C GLN A 449 1.24 -2.38 -16.95
N TYR A 450 -0.02 -2.71 -17.28
CA TYR A 450 -0.44 -4.09 -17.55
C TYR A 450 0.38 -4.71 -18.67
N TRP A 451 0.53 -4.01 -19.80
CA TRP A 451 1.27 -4.53 -20.95
C TRP A 451 2.75 -4.74 -20.62
N GLN A 452 3.40 -3.82 -19.90
CA GLN A 452 4.79 -3.98 -19.45
C GLN A 452 4.98 -5.18 -18.52
N ALA A 453 4.01 -5.39 -17.61
CA ALA A 453 4.06 -6.46 -16.62
C ALA A 453 3.74 -7.84 -17.19
N THR A 454 2.88 -7.93 -18.20
CA THR A 454 2.41 -9.21 -18.74
C THR A 454 3.09 -9.61 -20.05
N GLY A 455 3.50 -8.63 -20.87
CA GLY A 455 3.93 -8.87 -22.24
C GLY A 455 2.79 -9.31 -23.17
N ASP A 456 1.53 -9.05 -22.82
CA ASP A 456 0.35 -9.46 -23.59
C ASP A 456 0.16 -8.59 -24.86
N ASP A 457 1.01 -8.85 -25.85
CA ASP A 457 1.02 -8.14 -27.13
C ASP A 457 -0.25 -8.33 -27.94
N ILE A 458 -0.94 -9.46 -27.78
CA ILE A 458 -2.16 -9.76 -28.52
C ILE A 458 -3.30 -8.89 -28.01
N TRP A 459 -3.51 -8.84 -26.68
CA TRP A 459 -4.50 -7.95 -26.09
C TRP A 459 -4.13 -6.48 -26.33
N MET A 460 -2.85 -6.10 -26.24
CA MET A 460 -2.42 -4.73 -26.54
C MET A 460 -2.70 -4.34 -27.99
N ARG A 461 -2.52 -5.25 -28.95
CA ARG A 461 -2.85 -5.03 -30.38
C ARG A 461 -4.35 -4.85 -30.60
N ASP A 462 -5.17 -5.70 -29.97
CA ASP A 462 -6.60 -5.79 -30.25
C ASP A 462 -7.42 -4.73 -29.49
N CYS A 463 -7.05 -4.44 -28.24
CA CYS A 463 -7.79 -3.55 -27.34
C CYS A 463 -6.95 -2.35 -26.88
N GLY A 464 -5.79 -2.60 -26.26
CA GLY A 464 -5.02 -1.57 -25.54
C GLY A 464 -4.54 -0.40 -26.41
N ALA A 465 -4.08 -0.69 -27.63
CA ALA A 465 -3.58 0.34 -28.55
C ALA A 465 -4.67 1.32 -28.99
N GLU A 466 -5.91 0.84 -29.19
CA GLU A 466 -7.04 1.71 -29.51
C GLU A 466 -7.36 2.64 -28.33
N VAL A 467 -7.42 2.10 -27.11
CA VAL A 467 -7.69 2.90 -25.90
C VAL A 467 -6.65 4.01 -25.72
N VAL A 468 -5.36 3.68 -25.77
CA VAL A 468 -4.26 4.63 -25.57
C VAL A 468 -4.26 5.71 -26.67
N ILE A 469 -4.40 5.32 -27.94
CA ILE A 469 -4.30 6.30 -29.03
C ILE A 469 -5.56 7.18 -29.11
N ASP A 470 -6.75 6.62 -28.90
CA ASP A 470 -8.00 7.38 -29.01
C ASP A 470 -8.18 8.39 -27.87
N THR A 471 -7.74 8.03 -26.66
CA THR A 471 -7.69 8.98 -25.54
C THR A 471 -6.59 10.04 -25.72
N ALA A 472 -5.47 9.75 -26.40
CA ALA A 472 -4.50 10.77 -26.81
C ALA A 472 -5.07 11.78 -27.81
N ILE A 473 -5.97 11.35 -28.72
CA ILE A 473 -6.71 12.25 -29.61
C ILE A 473 -7.61 13.19 -28.82
N PHE A 474 -8.24 12.71 -27.74
CA PHE A 474 -8.99 13.58 -26.83
C PHE A 474 -8.10 14.69 -26.27
N TRP A 475 -6.92 14.35 -25.75
CA TRP A 475 -5.99 15.34 -25.21
C TRP A 475 -5.58 16.39 -26.24
N LEU A 476 -5.32 16.00 -27.50
CA LEU A 476 -5.04 16.96 -28.58
C LEU A 476 -6.17 17.97 -28.83
N SER A 477 -7.42 17.57 -28.60
CA SER A 477 -8.57 18.46 -28.72
C SER A 477 -8.88 19.25 -27.45
N ARG A 478 -8.34 18.82 -26.30
CA ARG A 478 -8.60 19.40 -24.99
C ARG A 478 -7.59 20.46 -24.57
N VAL A 479 -6.32 20.31 -24.97
CA VAL A 479 -5.27 21.30 -24.70
C VAL A 479 -5.54 22.61 -25.43
N GLU A 480 -5.14 23.71 -24.81
CA GLU A 480 -5.36 25.07 -25.31
C GLU A 480 -4.01 25.72 -25.63
N TRP A 481 -3.88 26.35 -26.81
CA TRP A 481 -2.67 27.09 -27.16
C TRP A 481 -2.67 28.48 -26.53
N ASN A 482 -1.69 28.76 -25.66
CA ASN A 482 -1.47 30.09 -25.12
C ASN A 482 -0.51 30.88 -26.03
N ASP A 483 -1.06 31.80 -26.83
CA ASP A 483 -0.26 32.55 -27.80
C ASP A 483 0.78 33.49 -27.16
N ARG A 484 0.53 33.98 -25.93
CA ARG A 484 1.48 34.83 -25.22
C ARG A 484 2.68 34.04 -24.72
N GLN A 485 2.44 32.86 -24.16
CA GLN A 485 3.47 32.02 -23.56
C GLN A 485 4.07 31.01 -24.54
N LYS A 486 3.49 30.89 -25.75
CA LYS A 486 3.90 29.96 -26.82
C LYS A 486 4.01 28.51 -26.35
N ARG A 487 2.99 28.06 -25.61
CA ARG A 487 2.90 26.73 -24.99
C ARG A 487 1.45 26.26 -24.95
N TYR A 488 1.25 24.95 -24.79
CA TYR A 488 -0.07 24.38 -24.54
C TYR A 488 -0.37 24.36 -23.04
N GLU A 489 -1.61 24.64 -22.68
CA GLU A 489 -2.11 24.69 -21.30
C GLU A 489 -3.38 23.83 -21.17
N LEU A 490 -3.64 23.37 -19.95
CA LEU A 490 -4.90 22.70 -19.59
C LEU A 490 -5.59 23.55 -18.53
N CYS A 491 -6.53 24.36 -18.99
CA CYS A 491 -7.27 25.28 -18.13
C CYS A 491 -8.55 24.64 -17.61
N ASN A 492 -9.07 25.11 -16.48
CA ASN A 492 -10.38 24.74 -15.95
C ASN A 492 -10.57 23.22 -15.71
N ALA A 493 -9.64 22.63 -14.96
CA ALA A 493 -9.64 21.22 -14.59
C ALA A 493 -9.89 21.03 -13.08
N ILE A 494 -10.04 19.78 -12.67
CA ILE A 494 -9.92 19.29 -11.30
C ILE A 494 -8.78 18.26 -11.34
N GLY A 495 -7.81 18.40 -10.43
CA GLY A 495 -6.75 17.41 -10.23
C GLY A 495 -7.22 16.27 -9.35
N ALA A 496 -6.33 15.41 -8.89
CA ALA A 496 -6.70 14.36 -7.94
C ALA A 496 -7.18 14.95 -6.59
N ASP A 497 -6.78 16.19 -6.27
CA ASP A 497 -7.33 16.95 -5.15
C ASP A 497 -8.65 17.66 -5.53
N GLU A 498 -9.77 17.03 -5.21
CA GLU A 498 -11.12 17.56 -5.49
C GLU A 498 -11.53 18.77 -4.62
N TYR A 499 -10.74 19.21 -3.65
CA TYR A 499 -11.05 20.47 -2.94
C TYR A 499 -10.83 21.70 -3.82
N HIS A 500 -9.96 21.58 -4.82
CA HIS A 500 -9.62 22.65 -5.74
C HIS A 500 -10.26 22.45 -7.11
N GLU A 501 -11.44 23.04 -7.24
CA GLU A 501 -12.18 23.11 -8.49
C GLU A 501 -11.70 24.25 -9.39
N GLN A 502 -11.81 24.05 -10.71
CA GLN A 502 -11.61 25.08 -11.74
C GLN A 502 -10.18 25.60 -11.85
N VAL A 503 -9.20 24.76 -11.58
CA VAL A 503 -7.79 25.13 -11.59
C VAL A 503 -7.19 25.10 -12.99
N ASN A 504 -6.11 25.84 -13.21
CA ASN A 504 -5.36 25.83 -14.45
C ASN A 504 -4.02 25.13 -14.25
N ASN A 505 -3.64 24.33 -15.23
CA ASN A 505 -2.36 23.64 -15.31
C ASN A 505 -2.08 22.82 -14.05
N ASN A 506 -3.00 21.94 -13.65
CA ASN A 506 -2.73 21.01 -12.54
C ASN A 506 -1.51 20.13 -12.88
N ALA A 507 -0.50 20.11 -12.02
CA ALA A 507 0.78 19.45 -12.31
C ALA A 507 0.64 17.96 -12.55
N PHE A 508 -0.17 17.28 -11.73
CA PHE A 508 -0.49 15.86 -11.92
C PHE A 508 -1.11 15.62 -13.30
N THR A 509 -2.20 16.32 -13.61
CA THR A 509 -2.91 16.18 -14.89
C THR A 509 -2.00 16.48 -16.08
N ASN A 510 -1.33 17.63 -16.09
CA ASN A 510 -0.50 18.06 -17.22
C ASN A 510 0.66 17.09 -17.48
N ARG A 511 1.35 16.62 -16.42
CA ARG A 511 2.46 15.68 -16.56
C ARG A 511 1.98 14.29 -16.98
N MET A 512 0.83 13.82 -16.49
CA MET A 512 0.19 12.57 -16.93
C MET A 512 -0.22 12.63 -18.39
N VAL A 513 -0.77 13.77 -18.85
CA VAL A 513 -1.10 13.99 -20.27
C VAL A 513 0.14 13.98 -21.14
N GLN A 514 1.22 14.67 -20.72
CA GLN A 514 2.49 14.63 -21.45
C GLN A 514 3.02 13.20 -21.58
N TRP A 515 3.06 12.45 -20.46
CA TRP A 515 3.48 11.05 -20.44
C TRP A 515 2.61 10.20 -21.39
N HIS A 516 1.31 10.43 -21.37
CA HIS A 516 0.38 9.68 -22.19
C HIS A 516 0.58 9.96 -23.69
N LEU A 517 0.79 11.21 -24.09
CA LEU A 517 1.11 11.55 -25.49
C LEU A 517 2.42 10.86 -25.93
N GLU A 518 3.45 10.83 -25.07
CA GLU A 518 4.69 10.10 -25.31
C GLU A 518 4.43 8.59 -25.52
N LYS A 519 3.61 7.98 -24.66
CA LYS A 519 3.29 6.54 -24.78
C LYS A 519 2.38 6.22 -25.96
N ALA A 520 1.46 7.11 -26.34
CA ALA A 520 0.64 6.92 -27.54
C ALA A 520 1.48 6.88 -28.81
N ILE A 521 2.51 7.72 -28.91
CA ILE A 521 3.50 7.68 -30.01
C ILE A 521 4.24 6.35 -29.98
N ALA A 522 4.82 5.96 -28.83
CA ALA A 522 5.57 4.72 -28.70
C ALA A 522 4.73 3.47 -29.02
N VAL A 523 3.47 3.45 -28.59
CA VAL A 523 2.51 2.37 -28.88
C VAL A 523 2.20 2.30 -30.38
N TYR A 524 1.97 3.44 -31.02
CA TYR A 524 1.70 3.45 -32.46
C TYR A 524 2.91 3.00 -33.27
N GLU A 525 4.12 3.45 -32.92
CA GLU A 525 5.37 2.99 -33.54
C GLU A 525 5.56 1.47 -33.36
N TRP A 526 5.37 0.97 -32.14
CA TRP A 526 5.40 -0.46 -31.86
C TRP A 526 4.38 -1.24 -32.71
N LEU A 527 3.15 -0.74 -32.84
CA LEU A 527 2.10 -1.36 -33.62
C LEU A 527 2.46 -1.38 -35.11
N GLN A 528 3.03 -0.30 -35.64
CA GLN A 528 3.52 -0.23 -37.02
C GLN A 528 4.63 -1.25 -37.29
N HIS A 529 5.55 -1.44 -36.35
CA HIS A 529 6.66 -2.37 -36.48
C HIS A 529 6.23 -3.84 -36.33
N LYS A 530 5.38 -4.14 -35.35
CA LYS A 530 5.04 -5.52 -34.98
C LYS A 530 3.76 -6.05 -35.63
N PHE A 531 2.78 -5.18 -35.87
CA PHE A 531 1.46 -5.51 -36.42
C PHE A 531 1.00 -4.47 -37.47
N PRO A 532 1.72 -4.34 -38.60
CA PRO A 532 1.50 -3.27 -39.58
C PRO A 532 0.07 -3.22 -40.12
N ASP A 533 -0.59 -4.36 -40.33
CA ASP A 533 -1.96 -4.42 -40.83
C ASP A 533 -2.95 -3.81 -39.82
N ARG A 534 -2.79 -4.09 -38.52
CA ARG A 534 -3.61 -3.47 -37.47
C ARG A 534 -3.30 -1.99 -37.35
N ALA A 535 -2.04 -1.57 -37.48
CA ALA A 535 -1.68 -0.15 -37.47
C ALA A 535 -2.37 0.62 -38.61
N ILE A 536 -2.41 0.06 -39.82
CA ILE A 536 -3.11 0.65 -40.97
C ILE A 536 -4.62 0.74 -40.70
N ALA A 537 -5.24 -0.33 -40.21
CA ALA A 537 -6.67 -0.34 -39.88
C ALA A 537 -7.01 0.70 -38.80
N LEU A 538 -6.26 0.70 -37.69
CA LEU A 538 -6.47 1.63 -36.59
C LEU A 538 -6.24 3.08 -37.01
N ALA A 539 -5.24 3.35 -37.86
CA ALA A 539 -5.01 4.69 -38.41
C ALA A 539 -6.19 5.18 -39.26
N GLN A 540 -6.87 4.28 -39.99
CA GLN A 540 -8.08 4.61 -40.73
C GLN A 540 -9.27 4.85 -39.79
N GLU A 541 -9.47 3.98 -38.80
CA GLU A 541 -10.55 4.07 -37.80
C GLU A 541 -10.47 5.39 -37.00
N LEU A 542 -9.28 5.72 -36.48
CA LEU A 542 -9.04 6.89 -35.64
C LEU A 542 -8.62 8.15 -36.44
N LYS A 543 -8.55 8.05 -37.78
CA LYS A 543 -8.14 9.14 -38.69
C LYS A 543 -6.79 9.75 -38.28
N LEU A 544 -5.78 8.90 -38.09
CA LEU A 544 -4.41 9.29 -37.72
C LEU A 544 -3.65 9.80 -38.94
N THR A 545 -3.90 11.06 -39.34
CA THR A 545 -3.16 11.69 -40.44
C THR A 545 -1.73 12.05 -40.02
N PRO A 546 -0.79 12.22 -40.97
CA PRO A 546 0.56 12.69 -40.66
C PRO A 546 0.59 14.00 -39.86
N GLU A 547 -0.34 14.91 -40.12
CA GLU A 547 -0.48 16.17 -39.38
C GLU A 547 -0.90 15.92 -37.93
N ARG A 548 -1.83 14.99 -37.70
CA ARG A 548 -2.27 14.63 -36.34
C ARG A 548 -1.15 13.98 -35.53
N LEU A 549 -0.37 13.10 -36.15
CA LEU A 549 0.81 12.49 -35.51
C LEU A 549 1.87 13.56 -35.20
N ALA A 550 2.12 14.51 -36.11
CA ALA A 550 3.01 15.64 -35.85
C ALA A 550 2.50 16.54 -34.70
N SER A 551 1.18 16.72 -34.58
CA SER A 551 0.56 17.43 -33.46
C SER A 551 0.77 16.72 -32.13
N LEU A 552 0.77 15.37 -32.07
CA LEU A 552 1.11 14.63 -30.83
C LEU A 552 2.51 15.03 -30.33
N HIS A 553 3.51 14.97 -31.20
CA HIS A 553 4.88 15.36 -30.85
C HIS A 553 4.97 16.83 -30.44
N THR A 554 4.31 17.72 -31.19
CA THR A 554 4.34 19.17 -30.93
C THR A 554 3.73 19.47 -29.56
N THR A 555 2.52 18.97 -29.29
CA THR A 555 1.83 19.15 -28.00
C THR A 555 2.63 18.55 -26.86
N MET A 556 3.14 17.33 -26.99
CA MET A 556 3.97 16.67 -25.96
C MET A 556 5.18 17.54 -25.57
N SER A 557 5.86 18.14 -26.56
CA SER A 557 7.05 18.97 -26.33
C SER A 557 6.75 20.38 -25.80
N GLN A 558 5.50 20.85 -25.92
CA GLN A 558 5.12 22.24 -25.63
C GLN A 558 4.03 22.37 -24.56
N ILE A 559 3.49 21.28 -24.02
CA ILE A 559 2.57 21.32 -22.89
C ILE A 559 3.29 21.83 -21.65
N TYR A 560 2.68 22.80 -20.98
CA TYR A 560 3.22 23.39 -19.78
C TYR A 560 3.06 22.46 -18.59
N ILE A 561 4.12 22.30 -17.80
CA ILE A 561 4.08 21.63 -16.51
C ILE A 561 4.51 22.67 -15.48
N PRO A 562 3.71 22.91 -14.42
CA PRO A 562 4.06 23.88 -13.39
C PRO A 562 5.46 23.61 -12.84
N SER A 563 6.33 24.61 -13.00
CA SER A 563 7.69 24.59 -12.48
C SER A 563 7.93 25.89 -11.73
N THR A 564 8.48 25.80 -10.52
CA THR A 564 8.72 26.98 -9.69
C THR A 564 10.15 27.49 -9.88
N ALA A 565 10.50 28.63 -9.27
CA ALA A 565 11.89 29.11 -9.26
C ALA A 565 12.86 28.10 -8.60
N ASN A 566 12.33 27.16 -7.80
CA ASN A 566 13.04 26.01 -7.28
C ASN A 566 12.61 24.75 -8.07
N PRO A 567 13.47 24.17 -8.91
CA PRO A 567 13.09 23.06 -9.79
C PRO A 567 12.64 21.80 -9.03
N GLU A 568 12.90 21.71 -7.72
CA GLU A 568 12.58 20.54 -6.90
C GLU A 568 11.28 20.69 -6.09
N LEU A 569 10.59 21.84 -6.14
CA LEU A 569 9.25 22.02 -5.55
C LEU A 569 8.25 22.29 -6.67
N ILE A 570 7.27 21.39 -6.80
CA ILE A 570 6.25 21.43 -7.85
C ILE A 570 5.06 22.22 -7.30
N GLU A 571 4.55 23.17 -8.08
CA GLU A 571 3.29 23.85 -7.73
C GLU A 571 2.11 23.00 -8.22
N GLN A 572 1.11 22.77 -7.36
CA GLN A 572 0.01 21.85 -7.68
C GLN A 572 -0.82 22.32 -8.88
N PHE A 573 -1.03 23.63 -9.00
CA PHE A 573 -1.68 24.29 -10.13
C PHE A 573 -1.33 25.79 -10.08
N ASP A 574 -1.53 26.50 -11.18
CA ASP A 574 -1.23 27.94 -11.25
C ASP A 574 -1.95 28.72 -10.14
N GLY A 575 -1.18 29.31 -9.22
CA GLY A 575 -1.75 30.12 -8.14
C GLY A 575 -1.77 29.47 -6.77
N PHE A 576 -1.51 28.15 -6.67
CA PHE A 576 -1.67 27.39 -5.43
C PHE A 576 -0.84 27.96 -4.27
N PHE A 577 0.40 28.37 -4.54
CA PHE A 577 1.25 28.92 -3.48
C PHE A 577 0.79 30.26 -2.93
N GLN A 578 -0.13 30.96 -3.62
CA GLN A 578 -0.71 32.21 -3.15
C GLN A 578 -2.00 32.02 -2.34
N LEU A 579 -2.52 30.79 -2.26
CA LEU A 579 -3.68 30.46 -1.43
C LEU A 579 -3.33 30.56 0.06
N LYS A 580 -4.37 30.66 0.89
CA LYS A 580 -4.23 30.78 2.35
C LYS A 580 -3.71 29.47 2.94
N ASP A 581 -2.53 29.51 3.53
CA ASP A 581 -2.03 28.39 4.32
C ASP A 581 -2.82 28.27 5.63
N ILE A 582 -3.25 27.05 5.96
CA ILE A 582 -3.91 26.74 7.24
C ILE A 582 -3.26 25.51 7.88
N ASN A 583 -3.14 25.54 9.20
CA ASN A 583 -2.58 24.42 9.95
C ASN A 583 -3.71 23.44 10.31
N LEU A 584 -3.68 22.24 9.75
CA LEU A 584 -4.68 21.19 10.04
C LEU A 584 -4.78 20.86 11.54
N SER A 585 -3.68 21.00 12.28
CA SER A 585 -3.65 20.74 13.72
C SER A 585 -4.57 21.66 14.53
N ASP A 586 -4.86 22.85 14.02
CA ASP A 586 -5.72 23.84 14.69
C ASP A 586 -7.21 23.40 14.70
N TYR A 587 -7.56 22.40 13.89
CA TYR A 587 -8.91 21.85 13.76
C TYR A 587 -9.11 20.56 14.55
N GLU A 588 -8.06 20.03 15.21
CA GLU A 588 -8.14 18.76 15.91
C GLU A 588 -8.56 18.92 17.40
N PRO A 589 -9.33 17.97 17.98
CA PRO A 589 -9.89 16.78 17.33
C PRO A 589 -11.14 17.10 16.50
N ARG A 590 -11.16 16.71 15.23
CA ARG A 590 -12.38 16.78 14.39
C ARG A 590 -12.97 15.41 14.10
N THR A 591 -14.19 15.42 13.58
CA THR A 591 -14.96 14.21 13.22
C THR A 591 -15.46 14.23 11.78
N ARG A 592 -15.01 15.20 10.98
CA ARG A 592 -15.43 15.40 9.59
C ARG A 592 -14.29 16.02 8.79
N SER A 593 -14.42 15.99 7.47
CA SER A 593 -13.44 16.56 6.55
C SER A 593 -13.29 18.07 6.71
N ILE A 594 -12.13 18.62 6.31
CA ILE A 594 -11.89 20.08 6.38
C ILE A 594 -12.89 20.83 5.51
N GLN A 595 -13.23 20.30 4.34
CA GLN A 595 -14.25 20.90 3.49
C GLN A 595 -15.63 20.94 4.15
N ALA A 596 -15.98 19.93 4.96
CA ALA A 596 -17.22 19.95 5.73
C ALA A 596 -17.19 20.95 6.91
N ILE A 597 -16.01 21.45 7.31
CA ILE A 597 -15.84 22.47 8.36
C ILE A 597 -15.84 23.88 7.76
N LEU A 598 -15.05 24.09 6.70
CA LEU A 598 -14.87 25.41 6.08
C LEU A 598 -15.95 25.74 5.05
N GLY A 599 -16.57 24.73 4.45
CA GLY A 599 -17.38 24.86 3.25
C GLY A 599 -16.52 24.83 1.98
N MET A 600 -17.14 24.52 0.84
CA MET A 600 -16.43 24.32 -0.43
C MET A 600 -15.68 25.57 -0.90
N GLU A 601 -16.34 26.74 -0.87
CA GLU A 601 -15.77 28.01 -1.33
C GLU A 601 -14.52 28.40 -0.54
N GLU A 602 -14.61 28.38 0.80
CA GLU A 602 -13.46 28.71 1.65
C GLU A 602 -12.33 27.69 1.50
N THR A 603 -12.65 26.40 1.38
CA THR A 603 -11.61 25.35 1.20
C THR A 603 -10.82 25.56 -0.08
N ASN A 604 -11.49 25.93 -1.17
CA ASN A 604 -10.88 26.24 -2.47
C ASN A 604 -9.89 27.41 -2.42
N HIS A 605 -9.99 28.27 -1.40
CA HIS A 605 -9.09 29.40 -1.16
C HIS A 605 -7.96 29.10 -0.15
N THR A 606 -7.83 27.85 0.29
CA THR A 606 -6.77 27.41 1.20
C THR A 606 -5.76 26.50 0.52
N GLN A 607 -4.65 26.18 1.18
CA GLN A 607 -3.68 25.19 0.69
C GLN A 607 -3.98 23.75 1.16
N VAL A 608 -5.18 23.46 1.67
CA VAL A 608 -5.52 22.11 2.14
C VAL A 608 -6.01 21.23 1.01
N LEU A 609 -5.44 20.03 0.93
CA LEU A 609 -5.80 19.02 -0.07
C LEU A 609 -6.75 17.98 0.54
N LYS A 610 -7.68 17.48 -0.27
CA LYS A 610 -8.49 16.28 0.05
C LYS A 610 -7.63 15.03 0.14
N GLN A 611 -6.71 14.88 -0.82
CA GLN A 611 -5.93 13.67 -1.05
C GLN A 611 -4.65 14.00 -1.88
N PRO A 612 -3.69 13.08 -2.01
CA PRO A 612 -2.49 13.27 -2.82
C PRO A 612 -2.77 13.74 -4.25
N ASP A 613 -2.12 14.82 -4.66
CA ASP A 613 -2.11 15.32 -6.05
C ASP A 613 -0.69 15.35 -6.61
N VAL A 614 0.15 16.31 -6.19
CA VAL A 614 1.59 16.30 -6.51
C VAL A 614 2.28 15.03 -5.99
N LEU A 615 1.89 14.58 -4.79
CA LEU A 615 2.39 13.31 -4.25
C LEU A 615 1.89 12.10 -5.04
N MET A 616 0.69 12.16 -5.62
CA MET A 616 0.22 11.12 -6.54
C MET A 616 1.06 11.09 -7.82
N LEU A 617 1.39 12.25 -8.39
CA LEU A 617 2.29 12.35 -9.53
C LEU A 617 3.64 11.66 -9.25
N LEU A 618 4.26 12.03 -8.13
CA LEU A 618 5.56 11.46 -7.73
C LEU A 618 5.48 9.95 -7.47
N TYR A 619 4.33 9.46 -6.99
CA TYR A 619 4.10 8.04 -6.82
C TYR A 619 3.98 7.29 -8.16
N LEU A 620 3.16 7.77 -9.10
CA LEU A 620 2.98 7.10 -10.39
C LEU A 620 4.23 7.20 -11.29
N MET A 621 5.02 8.27 -11.13
CA MET A 621 6.25 8.49 -11.90
C MET A 621 7.53 8.05 -11.17
N ARG A 622 7.42 7.27 -10.10
CA ARG A 622 8.55 6.85 -9.23
C ARG A 622 9.67 6.08 -9.95
N ASP A 623 9.34 5.42 -11.06
CA ASP A 623 10.31 4.65 -11.86
C ASP A 623 10.92 5.48 -13.01
N THR A 624 10.53 6.75 -13.14
CA THR A 624 11.12 7.68 -14.11
C THR A 624 12.36 8.37 -13.52
N PRO A 625 13.42 8.62 -14.31
CA PRO A 625 14.63 9.29 -13.82
C PRO A 625 14.45 10.80 -13.57
N GLU A 626 13.27 11.35 -13.88
CA GLU A 626 12.98 12.78 -13.78
C GLU A 626 12.90 13.27 -12.33
N PHE A 627 12.38 12.44 -11.43
CA PHE A 627 12.17 12.82 -10.03
C PHE A 627 13.24 12.19 -9.13
N SER A 628 14.10 13.03 -8.57
CA SER A 628 15.10 12.61 -7.59
C SER A 628 14.47 12.36 -6.22
N PHE A 629 15.20 11.63 -5.36
CA PHE A 629 14.87 11.50 -3.94
C PHE A 629 14.70 12.87 -3.26
N ASP A 630 15.57 13.84 -3.59
CA ASP A 630 15.51 15.20 -3.05
C ASP A 630 14.22 15.93 -3.46
N SER A 631 13.78 15.75 -4.72
CA SER A 631 12.50 16.27 -5.20
C SER A 631 11.33 15.66 -4.44
N LEU A 632 11.35 14.33 -4.21
CA LEU A 632 10.31 13.68 -3.41
C LEU A 632 10.29 14.22 -1.98
N GLN A 633 11.43 14.32 -1.30
CA GLN A 633 11.50 14.82 0.08
C GLN A 633 11.00 16.26 0.19
N LYS A 634 11.36 17.15 -0.74
CA LYS A 634 10.91 18.55 -0.73
C LYS A 634 9.41 18.67 -0.91
N ASN A 635 8.83 17.95 -1.85
CA ASN A 635 7.37 17.95 -2.06
C ASN A 635 6.63 17.25 -0.92
N TRP A 636 7.19 16.17 -0.36
CA TRP A 636 6.64 15.52 0.84
C TRP A 636 6.52 16.50 2.01
N ASN A 637 7.61 17.19 2.35
CA ASN A 637 7.64 18.16 3.45
C ASN A 637 6.63 19.30 3.25
N TYR A 638 6.27 19.62 2.01
CA TYR A 638 5.30 20.66 1.69
C TYR A 638 3.86 20.15 1.70
N TYR A 639 3.57 19.04 1.01
CA TYR A 639 2.21 18.58 0.74
C TYR A 639 1.64 17.62 1.79
N ALA A 640 2.46 16.77 2.41
CA ALA A 640 1.98 15.80 3.39
C ALA A 640 1.31 16.47 4.61
N PRO A 641 1.87 17.56 5.19
CA PRO A 641 1.22 18.27 6.30
C PRO A 641 -0.07 19.02 5.91
N ARG A 642 -0.30 19.23 4.61
CA ARG A 642 -1.45 19.97 4.06
C ARG A 642 -2.58 19.07 3.58
N THR A 643 -2.40 17.75 3.60
CA THR A 643 -3.40 16.80 3.12
C THR A 643 -4.32 16.37 4.26
N ASP A 644 -5.64 16.45 4.06
CA ASP A 644 -6.68 15.91 4.95
C ASP A 644 -6.67 14.38 4.91
N ILE A 645 -5.65 13.79 5.52
CA ILE A 645 -5.41 12.35 5.47
C ILE A 645 -6.44 11.54 6.26
N ILE A 646 -7.12 12.15 7.25
CA ILE A 646 -8.00 11.46 8.20
C ILE A 646 -9.41 11.30 7.64
N TYR A 647 -9.97 12.36 7.04
CA TYR A 647 -11.37 12.40 6.60
C TYR A 647 -11.55 12.93 5.17
N GLY A 648 -10.47 13.28 4.46
CA GLY A 648 -10.54 13.79 3.09
C GLY A 648 -10.93 12.70 2.09
N SER A 649 -10.14 11.63 2.03
CA SER A 649 -10.41 10.49 1.14
C SER A 649 -9.74 9.20 1.62
N SER A 650 -10.41 8.07 1.43
CA SER A 650 -9.85 6.74 1.71
C SER A 650 -8.61 6.41 0.85
N LEU A 651 -8.42 7.11 -0.27
CA LEU A 651 -7.31 6.92 -1.20
C LEU A 651 -5.97 7.45 -0.63
N GLY A 652 -6.02 8.42 0.29
CA GLY A 652 -4.83 9.20 0.64
C GLY A 652 -3.81 8.46 1.50
N ALA A 653 -4.27 7.69 2.48
CA ALA A 653 -3.42 7.10 3.52
C ALA A 653 -2.46 6.03 2.96
N SER A 654 -2.89 5.25 1.98
CA SER A 654 -2.04 4.24 1.33
C SER A 654 -0.88 4.87 0.54
N VAL A 655 -1.15 5.90 -0.26
CA VAL A 655 -0.11 6.62 -1.00
C VAL A 655 0.88 7.30 -0.04
N HIS A 656 0.38 7.91 1.04
CA HIS A 656 1.24 8.47 2.08
C HIS A 656 2.12 7.41 2.73
N SER A 657 1.57 6.22 3.02
CA SER A 657 2.34 5.10 3.54
C SER A 657 3.47 4.70 2.60
N ILE A 658 3.21 4.58 1.30
CA ILE A 658 4.21 4.17 0.30
C ILE A 658 5.35 5.18 0.25
N LEU A 659 5.02 6.47 0.08
CA LEU A 659 6.02 7.51 -0.05
C LEU A 659 6.81 7.72 1.25
N ALA A 660 6.14 7.67 2.41
CA ALA A 660 6.78 7.73 3.72
C ALA A 660 7.76 6.58 3.91
N ALA A 661 7.39 5.35 3.53
CA ALA A 661 8.29 4.19 3.62
C ALA A 661 9.55 4.38 2.76
N ASN A 662 9.39 4.85 1.52
CA ASN A 662 10.50 5.12 0.59
C ASN A 662 11.43 6.23 1.09
N LEU A 663 10.89 7.21 1.84
CA LEU A 663 11.66 8.30 2.46
C LEU A 663 12.28 7.91 3.82
N GLY A 664 11.90 6.77 4.40
CA GLY A 664 12.32 6.36 5.74
C GLY A 664 11.65 7.13 6.87
N GLU A 665 10.45 7.68 6.63
CA GLU A 665 9.67 8.45 7.59
C GLU A 665 8.98 7.54 8.62
N ASP A 666 9.06 7.90 9.90
CA ASP A 666 8.55 7.07 11.01
C ASP A 666 7.03 6.82 10.94
N ASN A 667 6.27 7.72 10.32
CA ASN A 667 4.80 7.64 10.24
C ASN A 667 4.28 6.68 9.16
N ALA A 668 5.14 6.07 8.34
CA ALA A 668 4.70 5.20 7.25
C ALA A 668 3.73 4.10 7.72
N TYR A 669 4.10 3.39 8.79
CA TYR A 669 3.26 2.33 9.38
C TYR A 669 1.94 2.84 9.95
N LYS A 670 1.91 4.08 10.48
CA LYS A 670 0.66 4.69 10.97
C LYS A 670 -0.33 4.92 9.83
N TYR A 671 0.13 5.48 8.70
CA TYR A 671 -0.71 5.68 7.52
C TYR A 671 -1.18 4.36 6.93
N PHE A 672 -0.31 3.35 6.88
CA PHE A 672 -0.67 1.99 6.47
C PHE A 672 -1.84 1.43 7.31
N MET A 673 -1.70 1.44 8.64
CA MET A 673 -2.75 0.90 9.52
C MET A 673 -4.04 1.72 9.46
N GLN A 674 -3.96 3.02 9.18
CA GLN A 674 -5.13 3.86 8.95
C GLN A 674 -5.90 3.42 7.70
N ALA A 675 -5.20 3.14 6.59
CA ALA A 675 -5.83 2.61 5.38
C ALA A 675 -6.38 1.19 5.59
N ALA A 676 -5.60 0.32 6.25
CA ALA A 676 -5.91 -1.10 6.40
C ALA A 676 -7.09 -1.38 7.33
N LEU A 677 -7.40 -0.47 8.25
CA LEU A 677 -8.48 -0.63 9.24
C LEU A 677 -9.73 0.17 8.94
N ILE A 678 -9.78 0.89 7.81
CA ILE A 678 -10.87 1.82 7.50
C ILE A 678 -12.26 1.18 7.64
N ASP A 679 -12.46 0.00 7.04
CA ASP A 679 -13.73 -0.72 7.08
C ASP A 679 -13.88 -1.57 8.35
N LEU A 680 -12.80 -2.21 8.81
CA LEU A 680 -12.84 -3.07 9.99
C LEU A 680 -13.20 -2.29 11.28
N GLN A 681 -12.79 -1.03 11.35
CA GLN A 681 -13.02 -0.12 12.48
C GLN A 681 -13.98 1.03 12.16
N ASP A 682 -14.54 1.09 10.94
CA ASP A 682 -15.43 2.16 10.48
C ASP A 682 -14.90 3.57 10.76
N THR A 683 -13.62 3.82 10.49
CA THR A 683 -12.96 5.07 10.91
C THR A 683 -13.48 6.31 10.17
N PHE A 684 -14.09 6.12 8.99
CA PHE A 684 -14.73 7.17 8.21
C PHE A 684 -16.23 7.31 8.52
N GLY A 685 -16.83 6.36 9.26
CA GLY A 685 -18.24 6.38 9.64
C GLY A 685 -19.23 6.07 8.51
N ASN A 686 -18.76 5.57 7.38
CA ASN A 686 -19.54 5.29 6.18
C ASN A 686 -19.30 3.87 5.62
N THR A 687 -18.74 2.95 6.41
CA THR A 687 -18.57 1.54 6.01
C THR A 687 -19.91 0.88 5.69
N ALA A 688 -21.02 1.39 6.25
CA ALA A 688 -22.37 0.96 5.90
C ALA A 688 -22.69 1.06 4.39
N ASP A 689 -22.03 1.96 3.67
CA ASP A 689 -22.23 2.17 2.23
C ASP A 689 -21.50 1.11 1.37
N GLY A 690 -20.54 0.39 1.95
CA GLY A 690 -19.71 -0.62 1.29
C GLY A 690 -18.21 -0.42 1.54
N ILE A 691 -17.43 -1.46 1.23
CA ILE A 691 -15.97 -1.52 1.36
C ILE A 691 -15.30 -0.43 0.54
N HIS A 692 -14.23 0.16 1.06
CA HIS A 692 -13.44 1.14 0.31
C HIS A 692 -12.44 0.44 -0.63
N ALA A 693 -12.86 0.13 -1.86
CA ALA A 693 -12.09 -0.71 -2.79
C ALA A 693 -10.70 -0.13 -3.12
N ALA A 694 -10.60 1.18 -3.36
CA ALA A 694 -9.31 1.83 -3.58
C ALA A 694 -8.38 1.77 -2.37
N SER A 695 -8.92 1.89 -1.15
CA SER A 695 -8.11 1.71 0.07
C SER A 695 -7.59 0.27 0.15
N ALA A 696 -8.43 -0.73 -0.12
CA ALA A 696 -8.02 -2.14 -0.13
C ALA A 696 -6.89 -2.42 -1.13
N GLY A 697 -6.98 -1.88 -2.35
CA GLY A 697 -5.89 -1.95 -3.35
C GLY A 697 -4.63 -1.19 -2.92
N GLY A 698 -4.80 0.00 -2.34
CA GLY A 698 -3.71 0.81 -1.79
C GLY A 698 -2.99 0.15 -0.61
N VAL A 699 -3.68 -0.62 0.22
CA VAL A 699 -3.08 -1.38 1.33
C VAL A 699 -2.11 -2.43 0.78
N TRP A 700 -2.51 -3.18 -0.25
CA TRP A 700 -1.61 -4.12 -0.93
C TRP A 700 -0.40 -3.39 -1.52
N GLN A 701 -0.62 -2.25 -2.20
CA GLN A 701 0.47 -1.43 -2.76
C GLN A 701 1.40 -0.88 -1.67
N SER A 702 0.89 -0.54 -0.50
CA SER A 702 1.70 -0.08 0.66
C SER A 702 2.66 -1.15 1.14
N VAL A 703 2.22 -2.41 1.14
CA VAL A 703 3.09 -3.54 1.50
C VAL A 703 4.13 -3.80 0.40
N VAL A 704 3.71 -3.88 -0.86
CA VAL A 704 4.59 -4.31 -1.96
C VAL A 704 5.53 -3.18 -2.43
N PHE A 705 4.99 -2.02 -2.77
CA PHE A 705 5.76 -0.88 -3.30
C PHE A 705 6.30 0.05 -2.21
N GLY A 706 5.73 0.02 -1.00
CA GLY A 706 6.23 0.77 0.16
C GLY A 706 7.22 -0.05 0.99
N PHE A 707 6.73 -0.91 1.88
CA PHE A 707 7.59 -1.66 2.82
C PHE A 707 8.47 -2.71 2.15
N GLY A 708 7.99 -3.38 1.10
CA GLY A 708 8.82 -4.26 0.27
C GLY A 708 9.76 -3.48 -0.66
N GLY A 709 9.48 -2.19 -0.89
CA GLY A 709 10.21 -1.30 -1.78
C GLY A 709 10.44 -1.89 -3.17
N ILE A 710 9.43 -2.59 -3.70
CA ILE A 710 9.52 -3.23 -5.01
C ILE A 710 9.64 -2.18 -6.11
N GLN A 711 10.68 -2.31 -6.92
CA GLN A 711 10.91 -1.55 -8.14
C GLN A 711 10.76 -2.48 -9.33
N LEU A 712 9.93 -2.10 -10.30
CA LEU A 712 9.70 -2.88 -11.51
C LEU A 712 10.74 -2.50 -12.55
N LYS A 713 11.71 -3.39 -12.83
CA LYS A 713 12.77 -3.18 -13.83
C LYS A 713 12.58 -4.12 -15.01
N ASP A 714 13.25 -3.82 -16.12
CA ASP A 714 13.15 -4.61 -17.36
C ASP A 714 13.59 -6.08 -17.19
N ASP A 715 14.57 -6.33 -16.32
CA ASP A 715 15.11 -7.65 -15.98
C ASP A 715 14.31 -8.37 -14.87
N GLY A 716 13.40 -7.65 -14.21
CA GLY A 716 12.46 -8.20 -13.23
C GLY A 716 12.21 -7.27 -12.05
N PRO A 717 11.27 -7.62 -11.16
CA PRO A 717 11.03 -6.86 -9.93
C PRO A 717 12.20 -7.03 -8.95
N VAL A 718 12.66 -5.93 -8.34
CA VAL A 718 13.75 -5.89 -7.35
C VAL A 718 13.25 -5.24 -6.06
N ALA A 719 13.62 -5.79 -4.90
CA ALA A 719 13.21 -5.26 -3.60
C ALA A 719 14.26 -4.33 -2.98
N LYS A 720 13.79 -3.25 -2.34
CA LYS A 720 14.56 -2.39 -1.43
C LYS A 720 13.77 -2.21 -0.13
N PRO A 721 13.84 -3.18 0.79
CA PRO A 721 12.88 -3.25 1.90
C PRO A 721 13.04 -2.11 2.92
N HIS A 722 11.91 -1.57 3.36
CA HIS A 722 11.76 -0.57 4.41
C HIS A 722 10.81 -1.09 5.50
N LEU A 723 11.12 -2.26 6.09
CA LEU A 723 10.19 -2.94 7.01
C LEU A 723 9.97 -2.14 8.31
N PRO A 724 8.71 -2.03 8.79
CA PRO A 724 8.40 -1.50 10.11
C PRO A 724 9.13 -2.26 11.22
N ALA A 725 9.43 -1.58 12.33
CA ALA A 725 10.22 -2.15 13.43
C ALA A 725 9.58 -3.40 14.08
N ASN A 726 8.25 -3.55 13.99
CA ASN A 726 7.50 -4.67 14.52
C ASN A 726 7.36 -5.84 13.52
N TRP A 727 7.79 -5.68 12.27
CA TRP A 727 7.76 -6.75 11.27
C TRP A 727 9.09 -7.50 11.27
N THR A 728 9.03 -8.78 11.60
CA THR A 728 10.21 -9.67 11.63
C THR A 728 10.46 -10.34 10.29
N ARG A 729 9.43 -10.44 9.44
CA ARG A 729 9.50 -10.99 8.09
C ARG A 729 8.33 -10.48 7.26
N LEU A 730 8.58 -10.25 5.98
CA LEU A 730 7.58 -9.98 4.95
C LEU A 730 7.84 -10.90 3.76
N LYS A 731 6.88 -11.74 3.41
CA LYS A 731 7.01 -12.68 2.30
C LYS A 731 5.79 -12.64 1.37
N PHE A 732 6.05 -12.61 0.08
CA PHE A 732 5.04 -12.56 -0.96
C PHE A 732 5.66 -12.99 -2.30
N LYS A 733 4.87 -13.02 -3.36
CA LYS A 733 5.38 -13.23 -4.71
C LYS A 733 4.63 -12.41 -5.74
N LEU A 734 5.27 -12.14 -6.86
CA LEU A 734 4.74 -11.32 -7.95
C LEU A 734 4.91 -12.04 -9.29
N HIS A 735 3.94 -11.88 -10.17
CA HIS A 735 3.98 -12.37 -11.53
C HIS A 735 4.44 -11.25 -12.47
N TRP A 736 5.56 -11.46 -13.17
CA TRP A 736 6.15 -10.50 -14.09
C TRP A 736 6.64 -11.21 -15.34
N ARG A 737 6.19 -10.76 -16.51
CA ARG A 737 6.52 -11.28 -17.84
C ARG A 737 6.45 -12.82 -17.92
N GLY A 738 5.36 -13.39 -17.38
CA GLY A 738 5.11 -14.84 -17.37
C GLY A 738 5.88 -15.65 -16.31
N THR A 739 6.58 -14.99 -15.40
CA THR A 739 7.41 -15.64 -14.37
C THR A 739 7.01 -15.21 -12.96
N TRP A 740 7.01 -16.15 -12.01
CA TRP A 740 6.80 -15.86 -10.58
C TRP A 740 8.12 -15.52 -9.89
N HIS A 741 8.16 -14.36 -9.24
CA HIS A 741 9.26 -13.88 -8.42
C HIS A 741 8.86 -13.95 -6.94
N ASN A 742 9.62 -14.69 -6.13
CA ASN A 742 9.35 -14.82 -4.69
C ASN A 742 10.23 -13.86 -3.91
N PHE A 743 9.64 -13.21 -2.91
CA PHE A 743 10.31 -12.30 -1.99
C PHE A 743 10.14 -12.83 -0.57
N ASP A 744 11.25 -12.91 0.15
CA ASP A 744 11.32 -13.30 1.55
C ASP A 744 12.25 -12.32 2.25
N LEU A 745 11.66 -11.25 2.79
CA LEU A 745 12.34 -10.06 3.27
C LEU A 745 12.37 -10.10 4.79
N THR A 746 13.55 -9.94 5.38
CA THR A 746 13.73 -9.74 6.82
C THR A 746 14.30 -8.36 7.07
N PRO A 747 14.13 -7.76 8.25
CA PRO A 747 14.81 -6.52 8.59
C PRO A 747 16.30 -6.70 8.36
N ASP A 748 16.92 -5.82 7.58
CA ASP A 748 18.37 -5.72 7.58
C ASP A 748 18.80 -5.50 9.04
N ALA A 749 19.86 -6.18 9.47
CA ALA A 749 20.44 -5.96 10.79
C ALA A 749 20.89 -4.50 10.86
N ARG A 750 20.02 -3.59 11.33
CA ARG A 750 20.28 -2.15 11.43
C ARG A 750 21.64 -1.98 12.10
N ALA A 751 22.58 -1.36 11.38
CA ALA A 751 23.87 -1.02 11.96
C ALA A 751 23.62 -0.22 13.26
N PRO A 752 24.24 -0.57 14.39
CA PRO A 752 23.95 0.07 15.66
C PRO A 752 24.14 1.58 15.58
N GLU A 753 23.34 2.35 16.31
CA GLU A 753 23.42 3.81 16.37
C GLU A 753 24.82 4.28 16.79
N ILE A 754 25.38 5.31 16.12
CA ILE A 754 26.67 5.90 16.52
C ILE A 754 26.50 6.70 17.81
N LYS A 755 27.24 6.35 18.86
CA LYS A 755 27.21 7.02 20.17
C LYS A 755 28.52 7.71 20.56
N GLY A 756 29.61 7.45 19.82
CA GLY A 756 30.88 8.13 20.07
C GLY A 756 31.89 8.04 18.94
N PHE A 757 32.86 8.97 18.97
CA PHE A 757 33.96 9.07 18.03
C PHE A 757 35.30 8.92 18.76
N ILE A 758 36.24 8.22 18.14
CA ILE A 758 37.61 8.07 18.62
C ILE A 758 38.55 8.63 17.56
N PHE A 759 39.27 9.70 17.89
CA PHE A 759 40.19 10.35 16.95
C PHE A 759 41.62 9.90 17.23
N ASP A 760 42.38 9.56 16.19
CA ASP A 760 43.83 9.62 16.30
C ASP A 760 44.25 11.09 16.53
N LEU A 761 45.47 11.27 17.02
CA LEU A 761 46.00 12.58 17.35
C LEU A 761 46.87 13.13 16.20
N ASP A 762 47.83 12.33 15.76
CA ASP A 762 48.90 12.74 14.87
C ASP A 762 48.38 12.68 13.42
N GLY A 763 48.37 13.79 12.69
CA GLY A 763 47.86 13.85 11.31
C GLY A 763 46.33 13.93 11.18
N VAL A 764 45.60 13.78 12.29
CA VAL A 764 44.13 13.94 12.36
C VAL A 764 43.72 15.24 13.03
N LEU A 765 44.18 15.49 14.26
CA LEU A 765 43.86 16.71 15.02
C LEU A 765 44.96 17.77 14.98
N THR A 766 46.21 17.35 14.82
CA THR A 766 47.38 18.22 14.73
C THR A 766 48.46 17.61 13.83
N ASP A 767 49.24 18.43 13.13
CA ASP A 767 50.36 17.96 12.31
C ASP A 767 51.62 17.70 13.15
N THR A 768 51.49 16.87 14.19
CA THR A 768 52.63 16.46 15.01
C THR A 768 53.54 15.45 14.33
N ALA A 769 53.10 14.89 13.20
CA ALA A 769 53.88 14.02 12.32
C ALA A 769 55.17 14.70 11.84
N GLU A 770 55.13 16.00 11.52
CA GLU A 770 56.32 16.77 11.13
C GLU A 770 57.36 16.88 12.27
N TRP A 771 56.92 16.98 13.54
CA TRP A 771 57.83 16.99 14.69
C TRP A 771 58.44 15.60 14.94
N HIS A 772 57.67 14.54 14.71
CA HIS A 772 58.19 13.17 14.75
C HIS A 772 59.25 12.95 13.68
N TYR A 773 58.99 13.39 12.45
CA TYR A 773 59.95 13.33 11.35
C TYR A 773 61.26 14.05 11.70
N ARG A 774 61.20 15.31 12.14
CA ARG A 774 62.40 16.07 12.52
C ARG A 774 63.20 15.44 13.64
N ALA A 775 62.52 14.87 14.63
CA ALA A 775 63.18 14.18 15.74
C ALA A 775 63.86 12.87 15.28
N TRP A 776 63.25 12.13 14.36
CA TRP A 776 63.87 10.95 13.74
C TRP A 776 65.01 11.32 12.80
N GLN A 777 64.85 12.35 11.97
CA GLN A 777 65.89 12.85 11.07
C GLN A 777 67.13 13.28 11.85
N ARG A 778 66.94 14.07 12.92
CA ARG A 778 68.04 14.46 13.79
C ARG A 778 68.76 13.26 14.42
N LEU A 779 68.01 12.28 14.91
CA LEU A 779 68.61 11.06 15.47
C LEU A 779 69.40 10.30 14.39
N ALA A 780 68.83 10.14 13.20
CA ALA A 780 69.44 9.44 12.09
C ALA A 780 70.72 10.14 11.60
N ASP A 781 70.72 11.47 11.49
CA ASP A 781 71.88 12.28 11.13
C ASP A 781 73.02 12.10 12.15
N GLU A 782 72.71 12.10 13.45
CA GLU A 782 73.67 11.89 14.53
C GLU A 782 74.29 10.48 14.51
N GLU A 783 73.53 9.48 14.05
CA GLU A 783 73.92 8.06 14.02
C GLU A 783 74.45 7.62 12.64
N GLY A 784 74.49 8.52 11.66
CA GLY A 784 74.88 8.23 10.28
C GLY A 784 73.98 7.17 9.63
N LEU A 785 72.66 7.27 9.85
CA LEU A 785 71.63 6.40 9.28
C LEU A 785 70.90 7.14 8.14
N PRO A 786 70.64 6.47 7.00
CA PRO A 786 69.86 7.08 5.93
C PRO A 786 68.39 7.20 6.35
N PHE A 787 67.89 8.42 6.48
CA PHE A 787 66.49 8.68 6.78
C PHE A 787 66.01 9.95 6.06
N ASP A 788 65.02 9.80 5.19
CA ASP A 788 64.41 10.88 4.43
C ASP A 788 62.88 10.86 4.57
N ARG A 789 62.19 11.78 3.90
CA ARG A 789 60.72 11.87 3.99
C ARG A 789 60.01 10.64 3.45
N ASN A 790 60.58 9.97 2.44
CA ASN A 790 59.99 8.75 1.89
C ASN A 790 60.09 7.60 2.90
N ALA A 791 61.23 7.48 3.59
CA ALA A 791 61.40 6.50 4.66
C ALA A 791 60.47 6.76 5.86
N ASN A 792 60.14 8.03 6.14
CA ASN A 792 59.23 8.39 7.23
C ASN A 792 57.78 7.96 7.00
N GLU A 793 57.31 7.91 5.75
CA GLU A 793 55.94 7.45 5.48
C GLU A 793 55.71 6.00 5.93
N ALA A 794 56.74 5.14 5.87
CA ALA A 794 56.68 3.77 6.36
C ALA A 794 56.59 3.67 7.91
N LEU A 795 56.73 4.80 8.63
CA LEU A 795 56.64 4.85 10.10
C LEU A 795 55.28 5.36 10.60
N ARG A 796 54.38 5.79 9.72
CA ARG A 796 53.09 6.38 10.10
C ARG A 796 52.23 5.33 10.81
N GLY A 797 51.82 5.63 12.05
CA GLY A 797 51.02 4.72 12.89
C GLY A 797 51.82 3.56 13.52
N VAL A 798 53.13 3.48 13.30
CA VAL A 798 54.01 2.42 13.84
C VAL A 798 54.57 2.83 15.20
N SER A 799 54.79 1.87 16.10
CA SER A 799 55.35 2.16 17.43
C SER A 799 56.76 2.75 17.35
N ARG A 800 57.19 3.48 18.39
CA ARG A 800 58.53 4.09 18.43
C ARG A 800 59.66 3.06 18.33
N LYS A 801 59.48 1.88 18.93
CA LYS A 801 60.48 0.80 18.92
C LYS A 801 60.62 0.21 17.52
N GLU A 802 59.51 -0.14 16.88
CA GLU A 802 59.50 -0.66 15.52
C GLU A 802 59.99 0.38 14.51
N SER A 803 59.61 1.66 14.70
CA SER A 803 60.13 2.77 13.92
C SER A 803 61.66 2.85 13.98
N LEU A 804 62.25 2.74 15.18
CA LEU A 804 63.71 2.71 15.31
C LEU A 804 64.31 1.49 14.61
N LEU A 805 63.70 0.31 14.73
CA LEU A 805 64.16 -0.92 14.07
C LEU A 805 64.16 -0.80 12.54
N LEU A 806 63.15 -0.14 11.97
CA LEU A 806 63.09 0.16 10.54
C LEU A 806 64.20 1.14 10.12
N ILE A 807 64.49 2.16 10.93
CA ILE A 807 65.54 3.15 10.65
C ILE A 807 66.95 2.56 10.76
N VAL A 808 67.23 1.73 11.78
CA VAL A 808 68.57 1.09 11.92
C VAL A 808 68.81 -0.02 10.90
N GLY A 809 67.73 -0.61 10.37
CA GLY A 809 67.77 -1.65 9.34
C GLY A 809 68.62 -2.85 9.76
N LYS A 810 69.68 -3.15 8.98
CA LYS A 810 70.57 -4.30 9.20
C LYS A 810 71.74 -4.02 10.16
N LYS A 811 71.91 -2.78 10.63
CA LYS A 811 72.99 -2.44 11.58
C LYS A 811 72.65 -3.02 12.96
N HIS A 812 73.61 -3.67 13.59
CA HIS A 812 73.42 -4.32 14.88
C HIS A 812 73.75 -3.36 16.02
N TYR A 813 72.76 -3.09 16.87
CA TYR A 813 72.88 -2.29 18.09
C TYR A 813 72.57 -3.18 19.29
N SER A 814 73.21 -2.92 20.43
CA SER A 814 72.82 -3.54 21.70
C SER A 814 71.44 -3.03 22.15
N GLU A 815 70.73 -3.81 22.96
CA GLU A 815 69.42 -3.40 23.47
C GLU A 815 69.49 -2.10 24.30
N SER A 816 70.56 -1.92 25.07
CA SER A 816 70.83 -0.66 25.79
C SER A 816 71.05 0.53 24.86
N ALA A 817 71.68 0.32 23.69
CA ALA A 817 71.90 1.38 22.72
C ALA A 817 70.59 1.78 22.01
N LEU A 818 69.76 0.79 21.64
CA LEU A 818 68.43 1.06 21.08
C LEU A 818 67.55 1.82 22.08
N GLN A 819 67.61 1.45 23.36
CA GLN A 819 66.89 2.15 24.43
C GLN A 819 67.35 3.61 24.56
N GLU A 820 68.66 3.88 24.56
CA GLU A 820 69.20 5.25 24.60
C GLU A 820 68.72 6.07 23.39
N MET A 821 68.79 5.51 22.18
CA MET A 821 68.34 6.17 20.95
C MET A 821 66.85 6.53 21.00
N MET A 822 66.00 5.63 21.53
CA MET A 822 64.57 5.92 21.72
C MET A 822 64.33 7.04 22.73
N GLU A 823 65.09 7.04 23.84
CA GLU A 823 65.02 8.11 24.85
C GLU A 823 65.51 9.44 24.29
N ARG A 824 66.59 9.43 23.49
CA ARG A 824 67.15 10.61 22.84
C ARG A 824 66.19 11.21 21.84
N LYS A 825 65.59 10.40 20.97
CA LYS A 825 64.51 10.84 20.07
C LYS A 825 63.33 11.42 20.86
N ASN A 826 62.97 10.80 21.99
CA ASN A 826 61.90 11.32 22.83
C ASN A 826 62.28 12.69 23.42
N ARG A 827 63.53 12.92 23.84
CA ARG A 827 64.01 14.25 24.28
C ARG A 827 63.89 15.29 23.17
N TYR A 828 64.24 14.95 21.93
CA TYR A 828 64.09 15.86 20.78
C TYR A 828 62.62 16.21 20.53
N TYR A 829 61.76 15.20 20.52
CA TYR A 829 60.33 15.40 20.35
C TYR A 829 59.72 16.23 21.49
N LEU A 830 60.03 15.91 22.75
CA LEU A 830 59.56 16.67 23.92
C LEU A 830 60.00 18.14 23.89
N ALA A 831 61.22 18.42 23.41
CA ALA A 831 61.67 19.79 23.20
C ALA A 831 60.82 20.51 22.13
N SER A 832 60.47 19.83 21.03
CA SER A 832 59.55 20.37 20.02
C SER A 832 58.12 20.56 20.53
N LEU A 833 57.66 19.75 21.48
CA LEU A 833 56.34 19.94 22.11
C LEU A 833 56.26 21.24 22.94
N GLN A 834 57.37 21.87 23.30
CA GLN A 834 57.35 23.14 24.04
C GLN A 834 56.73 24.28 23.22
N SER A 835 56.82 24.23 21.89
CA SER A 835 56.30 25.26 20.99
C SER A 835 54.87 25.01 20.48
N ILE A 836 54.22 23.89 20.84
CA ILE A 836 52.83 23.63 20.43
C ILE A 836 51.87 24.59 21.12
N THR A 837 50.97 25.16 20.33
CA THR A 837 49.91 26.07 20.73
C THR A 837 48.58 25.64 20.07
N PRO A 838 47.43 26.20 20.48
CA PRO A 838 46.15 25.93 19.81
C PRO A 838 46.12 26.28 18.31
N LYS A 839 47.09 27.04 17.79
CA LYS A 839 47.21 27.34 16.35
C LYS A 839 47.66 26.15 15.50
N ASP A 840 48.19 25.12 16.14
CA ASP A 840 48.70 23.91 15.49
C ASP A 840 47.62 22.83 15.28
N LEU A 841 46.34 23.18 15.53
CA LEU A 841 45.19 22.34 15.22
C LEU A 841 44.92 22.34 13.71
N LEU A 842 44.66 21.16 13.16
CA LEU A 842 44.29 21.02 11.75
C LEU A 842 42.91 21.68 11.48
N PRO A 843 42.74 22.38 10.35
CA PRO A 843 41.48 23.04 10.00
C PRO A 843 40.27 22.09 10.05
N GLY A 844 39.15 22.57 10.60
CA GLY A 844 37.91 21.80 10.76
C GLY A 844 37.80 20.96 12.04
N SER A 845 38.94 20.63 12.69
CA SER A 845 38.96 19.77 13.89
C SER A 845 38.11 20.30 15.04
N VAL A 846 38.28 21.58 15.41
CA VAL A 846 37.54 22.19 16.54
C VAL A 846 36.04 22.28 16.26
N GLU A 847 35.67 22.59 15.01
CA GLU A 847 34.28 22.74 14.61
C GLU A 847 33.56 21.39 14.71
N LEU A 848 34.15 20.32 14.17
CA LEU A 848 33.60 18.98 14.21
C LEU A 848 33.46 18.47 15.65
N LEU A 849 34.51 18.59 16.48
CA LEU A 849 34.46 18.20 17.89
C LEU A 849 33.36 18.95 18.66
N THR A 850 33.16 20.25 18.36
CA THR A 850 32.09 21.04 18.98
C THR A 850 30.70 20.53 18.59
N LYS A 851 30.50 20.19 17.31
CA LYS A 851 29.22 19.66 16.81
C LYS A 851 28.92 18.29 17.42
N ILE A 852 29.91 17.39 17.49
CA ILE A 852 29.79 16.06 18.12
C ILE A 852 29.32 16.19 19.58
N ARG A 853 29.95 17.08 20.36
CA ARG A 853 29.51 17.31 21.76
C ARG A 853 28.12 17.91 21.87
N LYS A 854 27.76 18.87 21.00
CA LYS A 854 26.41 19.46 21.00
C LYS A 854 25.34 18.42 20.71
N ALA A 855 25.66 17.39 19.93
CA ALA A 855 24.79 16.26 19.66
C ALA A 855 24.75 15.22 20.80
N GLY A 856 25.44 15.45 21.92
CA GLY A 856 25.45 14.53 23.07
C GLY A 856 26.34 13.29 22.88
N LEU A 857 27.11 13.22 21.79
CA LEU A 857 27.99 12.10 21.49
C LEU A 857 29.32 12.20 22.25
N LYS A 858 29.92 11.05 22.54
CA LYS A 858 31.19 10.94 23.28
C LYS A 858 32.41 11.05 22.37
N ILE A 859 33.50 11.59 22.89
CA ILE A 859 34.76 11.79 22.16
C ILE A 859 35.94 11.18 22.93
N ALA A 860 36.70 10.30 22.30
CA ALA A 860 37.99 9.83 22.81
C ALA A 860 39.16 10.14 21.86
N ILE A 861 40.36 10.09 22.40
CA ILE A 861 41.63 10.09 21.65
C ILE A 861 42.24 8.70 21.71
N GLY A 862 42.72 8.18 20.59
CA GLY A 862 43.41 6.89 20.49
C GLY A 862 44.75 7.02 19.75
N SER A 863 45.82 7.37 20.47
CA SER A 863 47.15 7.61 19.88
C SER A 863 48.20 6.61 20.39
N ALA A 864 49.11 6.19 19.51
CA ALA A 864 50.27 5.37 19.89
C ALA A 864 51.34 6.17 20.66
N SER A 865 51.21 7.50 20.76
CA SER A 865 52.15 8.36 21.45
C SER A 865 51.90 8.36 22.96
N LYS A 866 52.94 8.11 23.76
CA LYS A 866 52.92 8.25 25.23
C LYS A 866 52.73 9.70 25.71
N ASN A 867 52.80 10.67 24.81
CA ASN A 867 52.70 12.09 25.14
C ASN A 867 51.34 12.70 24.76
N ALA A 868 50.36 11.88 24.33
CA ALA A 868 49.09 12.35 23.78
C ALA A 868 48.34 13.31 24.73
N ARG A 869 48.32 13.00 26.02
CA ARG A 869 47.71 13.87 27.06
C ARG A 869 48.32 15.27 27.08
N THR A 870 49.65 15.37 27.10
CA THR A 870 50.36 16.65 27.10
C THR A 870 50.09 17.47 25.83
N VAL A 871 49.95 16.81 24.68
CA VAL A 871 49.62 17.49 23.42
C VAL A 871 48.19 18.02 23.45
N ILE A 872 47.22 17.21 23.88
CA ILE A 872 45.80 17.62 24.01
C ILE A 872 45.64 18.81 24.96
N GLU A 873 46.36 18.82 26.08
CA GLU A 873 46.37 19.95 27.03
C GLU A 873 46.91 21.23 26.38
N LYS A 874 48.02 21.16 25.66
CA LYS A 874 48.63 22.32 24.98
C LYS A 874 47.82 22.85 23.80
N LEU A 875 47.12 21.97 23.09
CA LEU A 875 46.21 22.35 22.01
C LEU A 875 44.91 22.97 22.53
N GLY A 876 44.65 22.92 23.85
CA GLY A 876 43.42 23.44 24.45
C GLY A 876 42.19 22.59 24.12
N LEU A 877 42.36 21.27 23.99
CA LEU A 877 41.27 20.31 23.70
C LEU A 877 40.85 19.47 24.91
N ALA A 878 41.50 19.62 26.07
CA ALA A 878 41.26 18.78 27.24
C ALA A 878 39.81 18.81 27.75
N ASP A 879 39.10 19.94 27.61
CA ASP A 879 37.70 20.13 27.97
C ASP A 879 36.70 19.55 26.94
N ARG A 880 37.20 19.14 25.77
CA ARG A 880 36.40 18.66 24.64
C ARG A 880 36.45 17.14 24.47
N VAL A 881 37.35 16.47 25.17
CA VAL A 881 37.57 15.02 25.08
C VAL A 881 37.08 14.35 26.37
N ASP A 882 36.33 13.27 26.25
CA ASP A 882 35.83 12.47 27.39
C ASP A 882 36.84 11.42 27.87
N ALA A 883 37.69 10.88 26.97
CA ALA A 883 38.72 9.89 27.31
C ALA A 883 39.98 9.99 26.44
N ILE A 884 41.13 9.61 26.98
CA ILE A 884 42.41 9.54 26.24
C ILE A 884 43.03 8.16 26.45
N ALA A 885 43.20 7.42 25.36
CA ALA A 885 43.99 6.20 25.26
C ALA A 885 45.31 6.53 24.53
N ASP A 886 46.42 6.40 25.24
CA ASP A 886 47.76 6.74 24.78
C ASP A 886 48.68 5.51 24.73
N GLY A 887 49.94 5.70 24.32
CA GLY A 887 50.92 4.62 24.21
C GLY A 887 51.33 3.94 25.52
N ASP A 888 50.83 4.38 26.68
CA ASP A 888 50.98 3.70 27.98
C ASP A 888 49.70 2.96 28.41
N SER A 889 48.60 3.14 27.67
CA SER A 889 47.28 2.58 28.00
C SER A 889 47.16 1.08 27.66
N VAL A 890 47.88 0.60 26.65
CA VAL A 890 47.85 -0.81 26.19
C VAL A 890 49.25 -1.30 25.80
N ALA A 891 49.48 -2.61 25.94
CA ALA A 891 50.77 -3.22 25.60
C ALA A 891 50.93 -3.55 24.10
N PRO A 892 49.93 -4.10 23.39
CA PRO A 892 50.04 -4.32 21.94
C PRO A 892 49.88 -3.02 21.14
N PRO A 893 50.80 -2.67 20.22
CA PRO A 893 50.63 -1.51 19.35
C PRO A 893 49.65 -1.80 18.19
N LYS A 894 49.15 -0.74 17.52
CA LYS A 894 48.47 -0.84 16.22
C LYS A 894 49.35 -1.67 15.26
N PRO A 895 48.82 -2.69 14.53
CA PRO A 895 47.43 -2.88 14.14
C PRO A 895 46.57 -3.72 15.12
N ALA A 896 47.04 -4.03 16.33
CA ALA A 896 46.19 -4.68 17.33
C ALA A 896 45.03 -3.74 17.77
N PRO A 897 43.82 -4.28 18.02
CA PRO A 897 42.63 -3.46 18.29
C PRO A 897 42.60 -2.86 19.70
N ASP A 898 43.50 -3.29 20.58
CA ASP A 898 43.51 -3.03 22.02
C ASP A 898 43.37 -1.54 22.37
N LEU A 899 44.07 -0.65 21.66
CA LEU A 899 44.03 0.79 21.92
C LEU A 899 42.63 1.36 21.73
N PHE A 900 41.93 0.96 20.66
CA PHE A 900 40.58 1.44 20.37
C PHE A 900 39.54 0.78 21.27
N LEU A 901 39.69 -0.51 21.57
CA LEU A 901 38.85 -1.21 22.54
C LEU A 901 38.94 -0.56 23.92
N TYR A 902 40.15 -0.20 24.35
CA TYR A 902 40.37 0.53 25.60
C TYR A 902 39.71 1.91 25.58
N ALA A 903 39.87 2.68 24.49
CA ALA A 903 39.21 3.97 24.33
C ALA A 903 37.67 3.88 24.40
N ALA A 904 37.07 2.90 23.72
CA ALA A 904 35.62 2.66 23.78
C ALA A 904 35.15 2.30 25.20
N ALA A 905 35.91 1.46 25.91
CA ALA A 905 35.62 1.11 27.30
C ALA A 905 35.65 2.34 28.23
N GLN A 906 36.61 3.25 28.04
CA GLN A 906 36.67 4.51 28.79
C GLN A 906 35.49 5.45 28.50
N LEU A 907 34.91 5.38 27.30
CA LEU A 907 33.67 6.09 26.96
C LEU A 907 32.40 5.43 27.51
N GLY A 908 32.50 4.21 28.03
CA GLY A 908 31.33 3.39 28.41
C GLY A 908 30.52 2.91 27.21
N LEU A 909 31.15 2.74 26.05
CA LEU A 909 30.50 2.33 24.79
C LEU A 909 30.99 0.95 24.34
N THR A 910 30.13 0.20 23.66
CA THR A 910 30.54 -1.00 22.93
C THR A 910 31.11 -0.62 21.56
N PRO A 911 32.07 -1.39 21.00
CA PRO A 911 32.78 -0.99 19.79
C PRO A 911 31.89 -0.67 18.58
N ALA A 912 30.79 -1.41 18.42
CA ALA A 912 29.86 -1.22 17.30
C ALA A 912 29.18 0.17 17.28
N HIS A 913 29.16 0.88 18.42
CA HIS A 913 28.65 2.24 18.54
C HIS A 913 29.73 3.33 18.32
N CYS A 914 30.98 2.94 18.08
CA CYS A 914 32.11 3.84 17.91
C CYS A 914 32.51 4.00 16.43
N VAL A 915 32.95 5.20 16.08
CA VAL A 915 33.60 5.52 14.80
C VAL A 915 35.02 5.98 15.07
N VAL A 916 36.00 5.39 14.38
CA VAL A 916 37.42 5.79 14.47
C VAL A 916 37.79 6.69 13.30
N VAL A 917 38.43 7.83 13.58
CA VAL A 917 38.98 8.76 12.58
C VAL A 917 40.50 8.67 12.61
N GLU A 918 41.12 8.27 11.50
CA GLU A 918 42.52 7.84 11.47
C GLU A 918 43.19 8.21 10.14
N ASP A 919 44.48 8.56 10.17
CA ASP A 919 45.24 8.93 8.97
C ASP A 919 46.19 7.82 8.46
N ALA A 920 46.44 6.78 9.26
CA ALA A 920 47.31 5.65 8.94
C ALA A 920 46.54 4.37 8.58
N ALA A 921 46.99 3.64 7.55
CA ALA A 921 46.38 2.36 7.15
C ALA A 921 46.37 1.33 8.31
N VAL A 922 47.47 1.23 9.06
CA VAL A 922 47.59 0.35 10.23
C VAL A 922 46.62 0.69 11.36
N GLY A 923 46.20 1.95 11.48
CA GLY A 923 45.19 2.35 12.45
C GLY A 923 43.76 2.04 11.98
N ILE A 924 43.50 2.15 10.67
CA ILE A 924 42.24 1.69 10.08
C ILE A 924 42.08 0.18 10.27
N GLU A 925 43.15 -0.60 10.04
CA GLU A 925 43.17 -2.05 10.31
C GLU A 925 42.85 -2.37 11.77
N ALA A 926 43.47 -1.67 12.73
CA ALA A 926 43.20 -1.85 14.15
C ALA A 926 41.74 -1.52 14.53
N ALA A 927 41.15 -0.49 13.94
CA ALA A 927 39.77 -0.09 14.21
C ALA A 927 38.75 -1.09 13.63
N ILE A 928 39.01 -1.66 12.46
CA ILE A 928 38.20 -2.73 11.87
C ILE A 928 38.31 -4.00 12.71
N ALA A 929 39.52 -4.36 13.13
CA ALA A 929 39.74 -5.51 14.02
C ALA A 929 39.01 -5.34 15.38
N ALA A 930 38.78 -4.09 15.81
CA ALA A 930 38.00 -3.77 17.00
C ALA A 930 36.47 -3.83 16.77
N GLY A 931 36.01 -4.05 15.54
CA GLY A 931 34.58 -4.06 15.18
C GLY A 931 33.96 -2.66 15.12
N MET A 932 34.76 -1.63 14.81
CA MET A 932 34.32 -0.24 14.73
C MET A 932 34.19 0.24 13.28
N ARG A 933 33.38 1.26 13.06
CA ARG A 933 33.33 1.99 11.78
C ARG A 933 34.54 2.91 11.65
N THR A 934 34.98 3.18 10.42
CA THR A 934 36.27 3.87 10.19
C THR A 934 36.16 4.99 9.16
N ILE A 935 36.79 6.13 9.46
CA ILE A 935 36.99 7.26 8.56
C ILE A 935 38.50 7.41 8.34
N GLY A 936 38.97 7.21 7.12
CA GLY A 936 40.35 7.46 6.70
C GLY A 936 40.56 8.91 6.28
N LEU A 937 41.55 9.60 6.85
CA LEU A 937 41.93 10.96 6.45
C LEU A 937 43.17 10.95 5.53
N GLY A 938 42.98 11.34 4.27
CA GLY A 938 44.05 11.43 3.28
C GLY A 938 43.67 10.86 1.90
N PRO A 939 44.67 10.60 1.03
CA PRO A 939 44.44 10.05 -0.30
C PRO A 939 43.87 8.62 -0.23
N VAL A 940 42.91 8.32 -1.10
CA VAL A 940 42.15 7.04 -1.12
C VAL A 940 43.09 5.84 -1.27
N GLU A 941 44.15 5.98 -2.05
CA GLU A 941 45.13 4.94 -2.33
C GLU A 941 45.85 4.45 -1.07
N ARG A 942 45.93 5.29 -0.02
CA ARG A 942 46.57 4.92 1.26
C ARG A 942 45.85 3.77 1.97
N PHE A 943 44.53 3.70 1.85
CA PHE A 943 43.70 2.78 2.64
C PHE A 943 43.34 1.50 1.88
N GLY A 944 43.62 1.43 0.57
CA GLY A 944 43.35 0.24 -0.24
C GLY A 944 41.90 -0.24 -0.23
N GLY A 945 40.94 0.67 0.02
CA GLY A 945 39.51 0.35 0.17
C GLY A 945 39.07 -0.14 1.56
N SER A 946 39.99 -0.20 2.54
CA SER A 946 39.69 -0.75 3.87
C SER A 946 38.86 0.18 4.77
N ALA A 947 38.92 1.49 4.56
CA ALA A 947 38.15 2.45 5.36
C ALA A 947 36.70 2.56 4.86
N HIS A 948 35.72 2.62 5.77
CA HIS A 948 34.30 2.74 5.42
C HIS A 948 33.97 4.09 4.75
N LEU A 949 34.70 5.14 5.10
CA LEU A 949 34.62 6.45 4.47
C LEU A 949 36.03 7.03 4.37
N VAL A 950 36.37 7.70 3.27
CA VAL A 950 37.64 8.41 3.11
C VAL A 950 37.38 9.89 2.85
N LEU A 951 38.02 10.76 3.63
CA LEU A 951 37.92 12.20 3.50
C LEU A 951 39.31 12.81 3.26
N PRO A 952 39.42 13.87 2.43
CA PRO A 952 40.71 14.51 2.20
C PRO A 952 41.22 15.28 3.43
N ASN A 953 40.33 15.83 4.24
CA ASN A 953 40.60 16.53 5.51
C ASN A 953 39.26 16.75 6.27
N LEU A 954 39.31 17.45 7.41
CA LEU A 954 38.13 17.75 8.25
C LEU A 954 37.42 19.08 7.92
N MET A 955 37.84 19.83 6.90
CA MET A 955 37.22 21.11 6.54
C MET A 955 35.83 20.89 5.91
N GLY A 956 34.82 21.59 6.40
CA GLY A 956 33.46 21.53 5.85
C GLY A 956 32.73 20.20 6.13
N VAL A 957 33.25 19.35 7.01
CA VAL A 957 32.60 18.08 7.37
C VAL A 957 31.46 18.33 8.35
N HIS A 958 30.26 17.85 8.02
CA HIS A 958 29.08 17.92 8.86
C HIS A 958 28.79 16.56 9.51
N LEU A 959 28.33 16.59 10.78
CA LEU A 959 28.03 15.36 11.55
C LEU A 959 26.90 14.53 10.92
N SER A 960 25.89 15.20 10.36
CA SER A 960 24.78 14.56 9.63
C SER A 960 25.29 13.71 8.48
N ASP A 961 26.23 14.25 7.70
CA ASP A 961 26.75 13.61 6.50
C ASP A 961 27.55 12.36 6.87
N LEU A 962 28.31 12.42 7.96
CA LEU A 962 29.02 11.26 8.51
C LEU A 962 28.05 10.16 8.96
N GLN A 963 26.96 10.53 9.65
CA GLN A 963 25.96 9.56 10.12
C GLN A 963 25.21 8.90 8.97
N THR A 964 24.84 9.67 7.94
CA THR A 964 24.18 9.15 6.73
C THR A 964 25.12 8.25 5.92
N GLN A 965 26.37 8.66 5.70
CA GLN A 965 27.32 7.89 4.89
C GLN A 965 27.81 6.62 5.59
N LEU A 966 27.98 6.66 6.92
CA LEU A 966 28.34 5.48 7.74
C LEU A 966 27.14 4.60 8.12
N GLY A 967 25.92 5.01 7.77
CA GLY A 967 24.67 4.25 7.96
C GLY A 967 24.31 3.36 6.78
N LYS A 968 25.00 3.50 5.64
CA LYS A 968 24.88 2.62 4.47
C LYS A 968 25.64 1.31 4.71
N SER A 969 25.10 0.19 4.24
CA SER A 969 25.76 -1.10 4.44
C SER A 969 27.04 -1.20 3.61
N LEU A 970 28.01 -2.00 4.03
CA LEU A 970 29.27 -2.26 3.30
C LEU A 970 29.07 -2.81 1.88
N ALA A 971 27.85 -3.26 1.52
CA ALA A 971 27.50 -3.70 0.18
C ALA A 971 27.06 -2.55 -0.76
N GLU A 972 26.97 -1.31 -0.26
CA GLU A 972 26.45 -0.14 -1.00
C GLU A 972 27.53 0.91 -1.37
N LEU A 973 28.80 0.62 -1.09
CA LEU A 973 29.98 1.39 -1.53
C LEU A 973 30.86 0.52 -2.43
#